data_AF-A0AAD7U4U5-F1
#
_entry.id   AF-A0AAD7U4U5-F1
#
_cell.length_a   1.000
_cell.length_b   1.000
_cell.length_c   1.000
_cell.angle_alpha   90.00
_cell.angle_beta   90.00
_cell.angle_gamma   90.00
#
_symmetry.space_group_name_H-M   'P 1'
#
loop_
_entity.id
_entity.type
_entity.pdbx_description
1 polymer ?
#
loop_
_entity_poly.entity_id
_entity_poly.type
_entity_poly.pdbx_seq_one_letter_code
_entity_poly.pdbx_strand_id
1 'polypeptide(L)'
;MMRYSVLVLLASLICAASSGAAGNTSSSKLFELVVIREPDTLQCKHLSVRETHQYRGVPREGLFSNRIFATGEERIRFVAHGRDTVWDRTERLCGESHTWDFHVLLQNPELRVSDDIGQIVLQPSGGVAHSTDANLDIPPLEIFPLVTSGESSNRVDLVFFADGYASEEKDKFVDDAMRLAEDISGNQTFYTVKPLLNFWAAFTPSKESGIGSGGKPKDTPFGLYRDGTELRAVYYSKPEVARAACFSLGDQCDYPILMGNDPLYGGLGGEFTVITPSLANGALVLRHELGHSIIEVGEEYDGGFAYFGPNAAHNETLADVPWAHWLTNPSSHELSHALPNPSYPSGSGPPKARVERSVMPMQAYPWTLLNTSTAWSTTFNSSGTYAWHLVRFSLSGLPEKEDLRVQLDGKDLGWTPRADIGVDRWHYDIKLNRTLEGGEHEVKFVLKNAKREGDAQLCSVEVLEFGDETEFVATPGHYSLYPTFSEKNETSYRPTNEDCLMRIVTTPDFCKPCTEGLWHALLRRVDLIDDLEVGCEKDADGDWARTLELSLVPLAHLRENPVDVAESYTITWMKDGEVVTEFTNQTKLVDDGNAVGSYMVHAQYATEEVRVDKDGLLTSTAASFVGTSTCVVVLVILQAQALQSAFISLHTAPLASSTGGSREERRTADLRLHHQVLIVFATTTTTSPFLPSAAEMSFQDIEAGLAQRPLSPGSTVPQSPEESAFLGLQSSLSLQVFKINSNVQGILKLVDQLGTGRDSAALRKSLHDLTESTRAMVKRGSDDLKKLTMMQATLPRHKTLLQKTSHDFKLSLIAFQKAQHVSMERQRTVVEGVKLAVEEEESGSHEQARASSPTPSQRQAQILQTQLSPQELAFQESLIQEREAEIREIETGIHELHEIFRDIGTLVQEQGSMIDNIESNISSIAVDTAGAAEELTTAHEYQRRAGRRALCLMLVLVVVVCVVLLAILS
;
A
#
# COMPACT_ATOMS: atom_id res chain seq x y z
N MET A 1 -40.73 19.68 51.00
CA MET A 1 -41.16 20.77 50.11
C MET A 1 -40.41 22.09 50.41
N MET A 2 -39.06 22.05 50.51
CA MET A 2 -38.14 23.18 50.28
C MET A 2 -36.70 22.62 50.15
N ARG A 3 -36.54 21.41 49.58
CA ARG A 3 -36.48 21.06 48.14
C ARG A 3 -35.04 21.19 47.65
N TYR A 4 -34.44 20.17 47.03
CA TYR A 4 -34.72 19.75 45.64
C TYR A 4 -34.75 20.89 44.59
N SER A 5 -34.65 22.15 45.03
CA SER A 5 -34.46 23.37 44.26
C SER A 5 -33.05 23.90 44.48
N VAL A 6 -32.40 23.63 45.63
CA VAL A 6 -30.97 23.97 45.84
C VAL A 6 -30.05 22.95 45.15
N LEU A 7 -30.46 21.68 45.09
CA LEU A 7 -29.81 20.67 44.24
C LEU A 7 -30.02 20.94 42.73
N VAL A 8 -31.02 21.74 42.35
CA VAL A 8 -31.24 22.19 40.96
C VAL A 8 -30.49 23.51 40.69
N LEU A 9 -30.29 24.37 41.70
CA LEU A 9 -29.52 25.62 41.58
C LEU A 9 -27.99 25.43 41.60
N LEU A 10 -27.45 24.44 42.31
CA LEU A 10 -26.01 24.11 42.17
C LEU A 10 -25.73 23.34 40.87
N ALA A 11 -26.68 22.55 40.39
CA ALA A 11 -26.65 22.02 39.02
C ALA A 11 -26.78 23.14 37.96
N SER A 12 -27.21 24.35 38.33
CA SER A 12 -27.23 25.54 37.45
C SER A 12 -25.92 26.33 37.45
N LEU A 13 -25.04 26.15 38.45
CA LEU A 13 -23.67 26.71 38.47
C LEU A 13 -22.66 25.86 37.68
N ILE A 14 -23.09 24.68 37.25
CA ILE A 14 -22.43 23.89 36.19
C ILE A 14 -22.68 24.51 34.79
N CYS A 15 -23.53 25.55 34.65
CA CYS A 15 -23.86 26.15 33.34
C CYS A 15 -23.36 27.60 33.08
N ALA A 16 -22.62 28.26 33.98
CA ALA A 16 -22.28 29.69 33.79
C ALA A 16 -20.79 30.08 33.94
N ALA A 17 -19.89 29.13 34.18
CA ALA A 17 -18.44 29.33 34.07
C ALA A 17 -17.73 28.22 33.28
N SER A 18 -18.50 27.41 32.55
CA SER A 18 -18.06 26.84 31.29
C SER A 18 -17.62 27.99 30.37
N SER A 19 -16.45 27.83 29.74
CA SER A 19 -15.87 28.68 28.68
C SER A 19 -15.41 30.09 29.09
N GLY A 20 -14.12 30.25 29.42
CA GLY A 20 -13.53 31.60 29.45
C GLY A 20 -12.26 31.82 30.27
N ALA A 21 -11.15 31.17 29.91
CA ALA A 21 -9.81 31.74 30.03
C ALA A 21 -8.89 31.04 29.02
N ALA A 22 -9.13 31.40 27.76
CA ALA A 22 -8.31 31.24 26.57
C ALA A 22 -6.96 30.52 26.74
N GLY A 23 -6.97 29.20 26.59
CA GLY A 23 -5.95 28.55 25.77
C GLY A 23 -6.13 29.08 24.35
N ASN A 24 -5.43 30.14 23.99
CA ASN A 24 -5.48 30.67 22.63
C ASN A 24 -4.52 29.87 21.74
N THR A 25 -4.86 28.62 21.54
CA THR A 25 -4.79 27.97 20.22
C THR A 25 -6.11 27.20 20.11
N SER A 26 -7.17 27.92 19.78
CA SER A 26 -8.24 27.30 19.00
C SER A 26 -7.53 26.64 17.82
N SER A 27 -7.33 25.32 17.90
CA SER A 27 -7.18 24.50 16.71
C SER A 27 -8.48 24.73 15.96
N SER A 28 -8.46 25.72 15.07
CA SER A 28 -9.62 26.03 14.27
C SER A 28 -9.85 24.80 13.40
N LYS A 29 -10.87 24.01 13.73
CA LYS A 29 -11.32 22.86 12.95
C LYS A 29 -11.24 23.19 11.46
N LEU A 30 -10.57 22.33 10.72
CA LEU A 30 -10.37 22.48 9.29
C LEU A 30 -11.54 21.84 8.57
N PHE A 31 -12.02 22.54 7.55
CA PHE A 31 -13.09 22.05 6.70
C PHE A 31 -12.59 22.02 5.27
N GLU A 32 -12.88 20.92 4.59
CA GLU A 32 -12.67 20.76 3.17
C GLU A 32 -14.00 20.92 2.44
N LEU A 33 -14.01 21.80 1.46
CA LEU A 33 -15.04 21.92 0.45
C LEU A 33 -14.55 21.30 -0.85
N VAL A 34 -15.35 20.39 -1.39
CA VAL A 34 -15.22 19.91 -2.76
C VAL A 34 -16.49 20.31 -3.52
N VAL A 35 -16.31 21.09 -4.58
CA VAL A 35 -17.38 21.46 -5.51
C VAL A 35 -17.07 20.84 -6.86
N ILE A 36 -18.07 20.26 -7.52
CA ILE A 36 -18.01 19.98 -8.96
C ILE A 36 -19.07 20.83 -9.61
N ARG A 37 -18.70 21.60 -10.62
CA ARG A 37 -19.62 22.50 -11.33
C ARG A 37 -19.28 22.60 -12.81
N GLU A 38 -20.22 23.10 -13.58
CA GLU A 38 -19.93 23.51 -14.96
C GLU A 38 -19.23 24.88 -14.97
N PRO A 39 -18.05 25.04 -15.60
CA PRO A 39 -17.29 26.28 -15.54
C PRO A 39 -18.01 27.47 -16.19
N ASP A 40 -18.79 27.23 -17.25
CA ASP A 40 -19.46 28.30 -18.01
C ASP A 40 -20.76 28.77 -17.34
N THR A 41 -21.57 27.85 -16.83
CA THR A 41 -22.88 28.14 -16.21
C THR A 41 -22.78 28.37 -14.70
N LEU A 42 -21.65 27.98 -14.09
CA LEU A 42 -21.42 27.89 -12.65
C LEU A 42 -22.44 27.00 -11.93
N GLN A 43 -23.17 26.17 -12.68
CA GLN A 43 -24.13 25.24 -12.12
C GLN A 43 -23.37 24.13 -11.37
N CYS A 44 -23.50 24.12 -10.04
CA CYS A 44 -22.91 23.08 -9.22
C CYS A 44 -23.68 21.76 -9.36
N LYS A 45 -22.94 20.70 -9.65
CA LYS A 45 -23.41 19.32 -9.76
C LYS A 45 -23.05 18.46 -8.56
N HIS A 46 -22.12 18.93 -7.75
CA HIS A 46 -21.77 18.26 -6.51
C HIS A 46 -21.24 19.29 -5.54
N LEU A 47 -21.62 19.11 -4.29
CA LEU A 47 -21.04 19.84 -3.17
C LEU A 47 -20.80 18.86 -2.04
N SER A 48 -19.58 18.84 -1.52
CA SER A 48 -19.23 18.16 -0.28
C SER A 48 -18.52 19.13 0.63
N VAL A 49 -19.04 19.32 1.84
CA VAL A 49 -18.35 20.01 2.92
C VAL A 49 -18.11 18.98 4.00
N ARG A 50 -16.85 18.71 4.34
CA ARG A 50 -16.51 17.84 5.47
C ARG A 50 -15.56 18.55 6.41
N GLU A 51 -15.72 18.31 7.71
CA GLU A 51 -14.62 18.46 8.64
C GLU A 51 -13.53 17.50 8.15
N THR A 52 -12.35 18.05 7.84
CA THR A 52 -11.24 17.26 7.33
C THR A 52 -10.27 16.95 8.45
N HIS A 53 -9.51 15.88 8.30
CA HIS A 53 -8.44 15.51 9.22
C HIS A 53 -7.37 16.59 9.31
N GLN A 54 -6.39 16.34 10.17
CA GLN A 54 -5.21 17.17 10.33
C GLN A 54 -4.60 17.51 8.97
N TYR A 55 -4.81 18.75 8.53
CA TYR A 55 -4.26 19.29 7.29
C TYR A 55 -3.32 20.44 7.66
N ARG A 56 -2.03 20.16 7.67
CA ARG A 56 -0.96 21.04 8.16
C ARG A 56 -0.52 22.02 7.09
N GLY A 57 -0.02 23.18 7.51
CA GLY A 57 0.47 24.23 6.60
C GLY A 57 -0.62 24.94 5.79
N VAL A 58 -1.85 25.08 6.33
CA VAL A 58 -2.94 25.83 5.68
C VAL A 58 -2.73 27.34 5.90
N PRO A 59 -2.61 28.14 4.83
CA PRO A 59 -2.56 29.60 4.95
C PRO A 59 -3.85 30.18 5.53
N ARG A 60 -3.82 31.41 6.05
CA ARG A 60 -5.02 32.06 6.62
C ARG A 60 -6.16 32.23 5.61
N GLU A 61 -5.81 32.44 4.36
CA GLU A 61 -6.70 32.56 3.21
C GLU A 61 -7.31 31.22 2.75
N GLY A 62 -6.86 30.10 3.33
CA GLY A 62 -7.22 28.74 2.93
C GLY A 62 -6.41 28.23 1.75
N LEU A 63 -6.32 26.91 1.63
CA LEU A 63 -5.70 26.24 0.50
C LEU A 63 -6.75 26.01 -0.59
N PHE A 64 -6.49 26.49 -1.79
CA PHE A 64 -7.39 26.36 -2.93
C PHE A 64 -6.71 25.58 -4.04
N SER A 65 -7.37 24.53 -4.54
CA SER A 65 -6.99 23.87 -5.78
C SER A 65 -8.19 23.71 -6.70
N ASN A 66 -7.91 23.70 -8.01
CA ASN A 66 -8.92 23.64 -9.05
C ASN A 66 -8.42 22.74 -10.17
N ARG A 67 -9.28 21.87 -10.69
CA ARG A 67 -9.00 20.99 -11.82
C ARG A 67 -10.21 20.89 -12.73
N ILE A 68 -10.01 21.07 -14.02
CA ILE A 68 -11.04 20.83 -15.04
C ILE A 68 -10.89 19.39 -15.55
N PHE A 69 -11.98 18.64 -15.53
CA PHE A 69 -12.07 17.27 -16.02
C PHE A 69 -12.24 17.22 -17.53
N ALA A 70 -11.97 16.05 -18.13
CA ALA A 70 -12.21 15.80 -19.55
C ALA A 70 -13.69 15.94 -19.96
N THR A 71 -14.62 15.79 -19.00
CA THR A 71 -16.06 16.04 -19.19
C THR A 71 -16.39 17.53 -19.37
N GLY A 72 -15.42 18.42 -19.18
CA GLY A 72 -15.60 19.87 -19.18
C GLY A 72 -16.02 20.43 -17.81
N GLU A 73 -16.22 19.58 -16.80
CA GLU A 73 -16.62 19.98 -15.45
C GLU A 73 -15.41 20.42 -14.62
N GLU A 74 -15.62 21.41 -13.76
CA GLU A 74 -14.60 21.98 -12.88
C GLU A 74 -14.77 21.42 -11.46
N ARG A 75 -13.73 20.73 -10.94
CA ARG A 75 -13.62 20.37 -9.52
C ARG A 75 -12.78 21.40 -8.78
N ILE A 76 -13.39 22.00 -7.78
CA ILE A 76 -12.74 22.94 -6.86
C ILE A 76 -12.60 22.26 -5.51
N ARG A 77 -11.40 22.31 -4.93
CA ARG A 77 -11.11 21.91 -3.56
C ARG A 77 -10.68 23.15 -2.78
N PHE A 78 -11.26 23.35 -1.60
CA PHE A 78 -10.89 24.45 -0.72
C PHE A 78 -10.81 23.96 0.72
N VAL A 79 -9.64 24.09 1.34
CA VAL A 79 -9.40 23.71 2.74
C VAL A 79 -9.16 24.97 3.56
N ALA A 80 -9.99 25.22 4.56
CA ALA A 80 -9.84 26.40 5.40
C ALA A 80 -10.26 26.16 6.84
N HIS A 81 -9.79 27.07 7.69
CA HIS A 81 -10.11 27.15 9.10
C HIS A 81 -11.52 27.71 9.30
N GLY A 82 -12.40 26.93 9.94
CA GLY A 82 -13.75 27.36 10.29
C GLY A 82 -14.80 27.07 9.21
N ARG A 83 -15.93 26.50 9.65
CA ARG A 83 -17.06 26.08 8.79
C ARG A 83 -17.64 27.24 7.99
N ASP A 84 -17.80 28.40 8.61
CA ASP A 84 -18.41 29.58 7.99
C ASP A 84 -17.61 30.12 6.80
N THR A 85 -16.27 30.07 6.87
CA THR A 85 -15.41 30.50 5.76
C THR A 85 -15.56 29.60 4.54
N VAL A 86 -15.70 28.30 4.79
CA VAL A 86 -15.92 27.29 3.74
C VAL A 86 -17.34 27.40 3.17
N TRP A 87 -18.34 27.68 4.01
CA TRP A 87 -19.72 27.88 3.59
C TRP A 87 -19.93 29.16 2.78
N ASP A 88 -19.32 30.28 3.19
CA ASP A 88 -19.38 31.53 2.41
C ASP A 88 -18.69 31.37 1.04
N ARG A 89 -17.60 30.59 0.98
CA ARG A 89 -16.96 30.26 -0.30
C ARG A 89 -17.88 29.38 -1.17
N THR A 90 -18.61 28.46 -0.55
CA THR A 90 -19.58 27.60 -1.23
C THR A 90 -20.67 28.42 -1.91
N GLU A 91 -21.31 29.36 -1.21
CA GLU A 91 -22.37 30.20 -1.78
C GLU A 91 -21.84 31.11 -2.91
N ARG A 92 -20.57 31.54 -2.82
CA ARG A 92 -19.91 32.25 -3.92
C ARG A 92 -19.65 31.38 -5.15
N LEU A 93 -19.42 30.08 -4.98
CA LEU A 93 -19.14 29.15 -6.08
C LEU A 93 -20.41 28.60 -6.73
N CYS A 94 -21.48 28.43 -5.95
CA CYS A 94 -22.71 27.71 -6.34
C CYS A 94 -23.99 28.56 -6.29
N GLY A 95 -23.91 29.85 -5.94
CA GLY A 95 -25.07 30.68 -5.66
C GLY A 95 -25.62 30.48 -4.24
N GLU A 96 -26.60 31.30 -3.86
CA GLU A 96 -27.18 31.26 -2.51
C GLU A 96 -27.82 29.90 -2.19
N SER A 97 -27.67 29.42 -0.96
CA SER A 97 -28.10 28.07 -0.55
C SER A 97 -29.58 27.75 -0.81
N HIS A 98 -30.44 28.76 -0.85
CA HIS A 98 -31.87 28.60 -1.14
C HIS A 98 -32.18 28.38 -2.63
N THR A 99 -31.23 28.59 -3.53
CA THR A 99 -31.40 28.37 -4.99
C THR A 99 -30.89 27.00 -5.43
N TRP A 100 -30.35 26.20 -4.52
CA TRP A 100 -29.79 24.89 -4.83
C TRP A 100 -30.88 23.86 -5.09
N ASP A 101 -30.75 23.10 -6.19
CA ASP A 101 -31.63 21.98 -6.54
C ASP A 101 -30.97 20.65 -6.19
N PHE A 102 -30.45 20.50 -4.96
CA PHE A 102 -29.73 19.30 -4.51
C PHE A 102 -30.57 18.37 -3.59
N HIS A 103 -30.36 17.05 -3.68
CA HIS A 103 -30.71 16.05 -2.67
C HIS A 103 -29.50 15.71 -1.77
N VAL A 104 -29.76 15.36 -0.50
CA VAL A 104 -28.75 14.98 0.50
C VAL A 104 -28.51 13.48 0.43
N LEU A 105 -27.27 13.05 0.13
CA LEU A 105 -26.95 11.63 -0.01
C LEU A 105 -26.55 10.92 1.30
N LEU A 106 -26.16 11.66 2.33
CA LEU A 106 -25.62 11.08 3.58
C LEU A 106 -26.20 11.74 4.84
N GLN A 107 -27.50 12.07 4.83
CA GLN A 107 -28.23 12.26 6.09
C GLN A 107 -28.82 10.90 6.46
N ASN A 108 -28.26 10.27 7.49
CA ASN A 108 -28.93 9.15 8.15
C ASN A 108 -30.35 9.60 8.55
N PRO A 109 -31.43 9.05 7.96
CA PRO A 109 -32.78 9.61 8.09
C PRO A 109 -33.35 9.48 9.51
N GLU A 110 -32.69 8.74 10.42
CA GLU A 110 -33.05 8.68 11.84
C GLU A 110 -32.43 9.80 12.70
N LEU A 111 -31.50 10.59 12.18
CA LEU A 111 -30.85 11.69 12.89
C LEU A 111 -31.41 13.04 12.42
N ARG A 112 -32.41 13.55 13.15
CA ARG A 112 -32.84 14.95 13.04
C ARG A 112 -31.62 15.86 13.21
N VAL A 113 -31.53 16.87 12.33
CA VAL A 113 -30.57 17.98 12.32
C VAL A 113 -30.08 18.30 13.75
N SER A 114 -28.93 17.72 14.08
CA SER A 114 -28.08 18.04 15.23
C SER A 114 -26.80 18.63 14.64
N ASP A 115 -26.18 19.59 15.32
CA ASP A 115 -24.93 20.27 14.92
C ASP A 115 -23.71 19.32 14.73
N ASP A 116 -23.89 18.03 15.01
CA ASP A 116 -22.85 16.98 15.10
C ASP A 116 -22.57 16.20 13.79
N ILE A 117 -23.12 16.59 12.64
CA ILE A 117 -22.80 15.90 11.37
C ILE A 117 -21.47 16.45 10.80
N GLY A 118 -20.42 15.61 10.78
CA GLY A 118 -19.07 15.93 10.29
C GLY A 118 -18.92 16.09 8.78
N GLN A 119 -19.91 15.67 7.98
CA GLN A 119 -19.90 15.77 6.51
C GLN A 119 -21.30 16.02 5.93
N ILE A 120 -21.39 16.96 5.00
CA ILE A 120 -22.60 17.30 4.24
C ILE A 120 -22.30 17.11 2.75
N VAL A 121 -23.08 16.26 2.08
CA VAL A 121 -22.96 16.01 0.63
C VAL A 121 -24.29 16.28 -0.07
N LEU A 122 -24.26 17.12 -1.12
CA LEU A 122 -25.41 17.58 -1.90
C LEU A 122 -25.20 17.30 -3.41
N GLN A 123 -26.24 16.80 -4.13
CA GLN A 123 -26.22 16.50 -5.58
C GLN A 123 -27.55 16.79 -6.31
N PRO A 124 -27.58 17.24 -7.61
CA PRO A 124 -28.78 17.77 -8.24
C PRO A 124 -29.91 16.77 -8.50
N SER A 125 -31.14 17.27 -8.52
CA SER A 125 -32.38 16.49 -8.69
C SER A 125 -32.71 16.04 -10.12
N GLY A 126 -31.84 16.16 -11.15
CA GLY A 126 -32.28 15.82 -12.51
C GLY A 126 -31.22 15.72 -13.60
N GLY A 127 -31.15 14.52 -14.19
CA GLY A 127 -30.42 14.16 -15.40
C GLY A 127 -30.58 12.68 -15.78
N VAL A 128 -30.97 11.82 -14.83
CA VAL A 128 -31.37 10.43 -15.10
C VAL A 128 -32.86 10.40 -15.44
N ALA A 129 -33.17 9.95 -16.66
CA ALA A 129 -34.54 9.70 -17.08
C ALA A 129 -35.20 8.71 -16.10
N HIS A 130 -36.30 9.13 -15.46
CA HIS A 130 -37.27 8.32 -14.73
C HIS A 130 -36.78 6.97 -14.18
N SER A 131 -36.10 7.01 -13.03
CA SER A 131 -36.35 6.01 -12.00
C SER A 131 -36.38 6.71 -10.65
N THR A 132 -37.48 6.53 -9.93
CA THR A 132 -37.70 6.98 -8.56
C THR A 132 -36.89 6.13 -7.59
N ASP A 133 -35.56 6.09 -7.70
CA ASP A 133 -34.72 5.49 -6.67
C ASP A 133 -33.93 6.59 -5.95
N ALA A 134 -34.39 6.87 -4.73
CA ALA A 134 -33.68 7.60 -3.70
C ALA A 134 -32.52 6.78 -3.09
N ASN A 135 -32.01 5.78 -3.82
CA ASN A 135 -30.92 4.90 -3.44
C ASN A 135 -29.87 4.91 -4.54
N LEU A 136 -28.85 5.75 -4.41
CA LEU A 136 -27.55 5.39 -4.97
C LEU A 136 -27.09 4.16 -4.18
N ASP A 137 -27.24 2.97 -4.77
CA ASP A 137 -26.82 1.71 -4.13
C ASP A 137 -25.30 1.71 -4.00
N ILE A 138 -24.81 2.11 -2.82
CA ILE A 138 -23.41 1.98 -2.45
C ILE A 138 -23.11 0.47 -2.44
N PRO A 139 -22.11 0.01 -3.21
CA PRO A 139 -21.77 -1.40 -3.22
C PRO A 139 -21.44 -1.87 -1.80
N PRO A 140 -21.86 -3.08 -1.40
CA PRO A 140 -21.45 -3.62 -0.11
C PRO A 140 -19.92 -3.82 -0.12
N LEU A 141 -19.24 -3.12 0.78
CA LEU A 141 -17.78 -3.17 0.91
C LEU A 141 -17.38 -4.08 2.07
N GLU A 142 -16.52 -5.05 1.78
CA GLU A 142 -15.79 -5.81 2.79
C GLU A 142 -14.35 -5.28 2.84
N ILE A 143 -13.95 -4.75 4.00
CA ILE A 143 -12.68 -4.01 4.17
C ILE A 143 -11.65 -4.86 4.89
N PHE A 144 -10.42 -4.87 4.37
CA PHE A 144 -9.29 -5.61 4.92
C PHE A 144 -8.05 -4.72 5.03
N PRO A 145 -7.33 -4.77 6.16
CA PRO A 145 -5.99 -4.17 6.23
C PRO A 145 -5.03 -4.98 5.35
N LEU A 146 -4.20 -4.28 4.56
CA LEU A 146 -3.10 -4.89 3.82
C LEU A 146 -1.77 -4.57 4.52
N VAL A 147 -1.44 -3.29 4.60
CA VAL A 147 -0.22 -2.79 5.24
C VAL A 147 -0.60 -1.57 6.06
N THR A 148 -0.45 -1.63 7.39
CA THR A 148 -0.84 -0.55 8.30
C THR A 148 0.35 -0.06 9.12
N SER A 149 0.46 1.25 9.30
CA SER A 149 1.54 1.92 10.06
C SER A 149 1.05 2.79 11.22
N GLY A 150 -0.27 2.94 11.37
CA GLY A 150 -0.90 3.69 12.45
C GLY A 150 -2.39 3.87 12.22
N GLU A 151 -3.05 4.61 13.11
CA GLU A 151 -4.47 4.94 12.99
C GLU A 151 -4.75 5.82 11.76
N SER A 152 -5.84 5.54 11.05
CA SER A 152 -6.28 6.31 9.87
C SER A 152 -6.50 7.79 10.18
N SER A 153 -6.76 8.16 11.44
CA SER A 153 -6.84 9.57 11.85
C SER A 153 -5.54 10.34 11.58
N ASN A 154 -4.37 9.68 11.63
CA ASN A 154 -3.05 10.29 11.43
C ASN A 154 -2.18 9.54 10.39
N ARG A 155 -2.80 8.84 9.44
CA ARG A 155 -2.13 8.22 8.29
C ARG A 155 -2.84 8.63 7.01
N VAL A 156 -2.15 8.45 5.88
CA VAL A 156 -2.75 8.56 4.55
C VAL A 156 -3.23 7.18 4.13
N ASP A 157 -4.54 7.03 3.91
CA ASP A 157 -5.16 5.76 3.55
C ASP A 157 -5.31 5.60 2.02
N LEU A 158 -4.57 4.63 1.47
CA LEU A 158 -4.64 4.18 0.08
C LEU A 158 -5.54 2.93 0.00
N VAL A 159 -6.66 3.03 -0.71
CA VAL A 159 -7.70 1.98 -0.69
C VAL A 159 -7.87 1.37 -2.08
N PHE A 160 -7.55 0.09 -2.24
CA PHE A 160 -7.86 -0.67 -3.44
C PHE A 160 -9.33 -1.08 -3.45
N PHE A 161 -10.08 -0.68 -4.48
CA PHE A 161 -11.46 -1.10 -4.72
C PHE A 161 -11.51 -2.16 -5.83
N ALA A 162 -12.18 -3.28 -5.56
CA ALA A 162 -12.30 -4.37 -6.51
C ALA A 162 -13.27 -4.05 -7.67
N ASP A 163 -12.81 -4.18 -8.91
CA ASP A 163 -13.69 -4.18 -10.10
C ASP A 163 -13.40 -5.36 -11.03
N GLY A 164 -14.44 -6.06 -11.47
CA GLY A 164 -14.30 -7.25 -12.31
C GLY A 164 -13.86 -8.51 -11.56
N TYR A 165 -13.88 -8.52 -10.23
CA TYR A 165 -13.65 -9.73 -9.44
C TYR A 165 -14.99 -10.33 -9.01
N ALA A 166 -15.31 -11.53 -9.47
CA ALA A 166 -16.49 -12.26 -9.03
C ALA A 166 -16.39 -12.64 -7.53
N SER A 167 -17.49 -13.09 -6.93
CA SER A 167 -17.51 -13.45 -5.49
C SER A 167 -16.49 -14.53 -5.13
N GLU A 168 -16.24 -15.46 -6.04
CA GLU A 168 -15.24 -16.53 -5.94
C GLU A 168 -13.79 -16.07 -6.17
N GLU A 169 -13.59 -14.85 -6.66
CA GLU A 169 -12.27 -14.26 -6.95
C GLU A 169 -11.81 -13.29 -5.85
N LYS A 170 -12.47 -13.30 -4.68
CA LYS A 170 -12.13 -12.45 -3.55
C LYS A 170 -10.67 -12.61 -3.10
N ASP A 171 -10.22 -13.84 -2.88
CA ASP A 171 -8.86 -14.09 -2.41
C ASP A 171 -7.82 -13.62 -3.45
N LYS A 172 -8.11 -13.84 -4.75
CA LYS A 172 -7.31 -13.29 -5.84
C LYS A 172 -7.19 -11.77 -5.77
N PHE A 173 -8.29 -11.05 -5.53
CA PHE A 173 -8.28 -9.59 -5.39
C PHE A 173 -7.40 -9.14 -4.22
N VAL A 174 -7.55 -9.79 -3.05
CA VAL A 174 -6.76 -9.45 -1.86
C VAL A 174 -5.28 -9.73 -2.10
N ASP A 175 -4.93 -10.85 -2.72
CA ASP A 175 -3.55 -11.19 -3.09
C ASP A 175 -2.95 -10.20 -4.09
N ASP A 176 -3.72 -9.81 -5.11
CA ASP A 176 -3.30 -8.81 -6.09
C ASP A 176 -3.07 -7.44 -5.44
N ALA A 177 -3.96 -7.01 -4.54
CA ALA A 177 -3.84 -5.75 -3.83
C ALA A 177 -2.67 -5.75 -2.84
N MET A 178 -2.49 -6.84 -2.08
CA MET A 178 -1.38 -7.01 -1.15
C MET A 178 -0.03 -6.95 -1.88
N ARG A 179 0.13 -7.74 -2.95
CA ARG A 179 1.35 -7.73 -3.77
C ARG A 179 1.67 -6.32 -4.26
N LEU A 180 0.68 -5.60 -4.78
CA LEU A 180 0.90 -4.23 -5.26
C LEU A 180 1.27 -3.27 -4.12
N ALA A 181 0.62 -3.36 -2.95
CA ALA A 181 0.96 -2.56 -1.79
C ALA A 181 2.39 -2.82 -1.31
N GLU A 182 2.80 -4.08 -1.23
CA GLU A 182 4.16 -4.49 -0.86
C GLU A 182 5.20 -4.07 -1.92
N ASP A 183 4.91 -4.27 -3.20
CA ASP A 183 5.84 -3.94 -4.30
C ASP A 183 6.19 -2.45 -4.33
N ILE A 184 5.24 -1.56 -4.05
CA ILE A 184 5.48 -0.12 -4.11
C ILE A 184 6.05 0.45 -2.80
N SER A 185 5.77 -0.19 -1.66
CA SER A 185 6.16 0.30 -0.33
C SER A 185 7.31 -0.47 0.32
N GLY A 186 7.71 -1.62 -0.22
CA GLY A 186 8.69 -2.50 0.41
C GLY A 186 10.15 -2.12 0.17
N ASN A 187 10.50 -1.66 -1.04
CA ASN A 187 11.87 -1.24 -1.38
C ASN A 187 11.96 -0.22 -2.53
N GLN A 188 10.84 0.37 -2.95
CA GLN A 188 10.76 1.28 -4.08
C GLN A 188 10.21 2.65 -3.64
N THR A 189 9.62 3.39 -4.58
CA THR A 189 9.07 4.76 -4.48
C THR A 189 8.48 5.18 -3.13
N PHE A 190 7.70 4.33 -2.45
CA PHE A 190 7.01 4.69 -1.20
C PHE A 190 7.70 4.13 0.06
N TYR A 191 8.88 3.51 -0.07
CA TYR A 191 9.57 2.85 1.03
C TYR A 191 9.94 3.81 2.18
N THR A 192 10.55 4.95 1.86
CA THR A 192 11.00 5.91 2.88
C THR A 192 9.81 6.58 3.58
N VAL A 193 8.69 6.78 2.88
CA VAL A 193 7.46 7.37 3.41
C VAL A 193 6.47 6.34 3.96
N LYS A 194 6.78 5.04 3.91
CA LYS A 194 5.87 3.96 4.34
C LYS A 194 5.22 4.17 5.71
N PRO A 195 5.93 4.67 6.74
CA PRO A 195 5.31 4.94 8.05
C PRO A 195 4.21 6.01 8.06
N LEU A 196 4.03 6.76 6.97
CA LEU A 196 2.97 7.75 6.80
C LEU A 196 1.70 7.16 6.16
N LEU A 197 1.76 5.91 5.73
CA LEU A 197 0.77 5.30 4.83
C LEU A 197 0.08 4.10 5.47
N ASN A 198 -1.19 3.94 5.13
CA ASN A 198 -1.95 2.72 5.29
C ASN A 198 -2.45 2.24 3.93
N PHE A 199 -2.51 0.94 3.74
CA PHE A 199 -3.05 0.29 2.55
C PHE A 199 -4.21 -0.62 2.95
N TRP A 200 -5.33 -0.48 2.27
CA TRP A 200 -6.55 -1.24 2.51
C TRP A 200 -7.08 -1.87 1.24
N ALA A 201 -7.74 -3.02 1.37
CA ALA A 201 -8.53 -3.63 0.31
C ALA A 201 -10.02 -3.49 0.63
N ALA A 202 -10.79 -3.03 -0.34
CA ALA A 202 -12.24 -2.87 -0.28
C ALA A 202 -12.88 -3.75 -1.36
N PHE A 203 -13.30 -4.94 -0.94
CA PHE A 203 -13.88 -5.93 -1.84
C PHE A 203 -15.37 -5.68 -2.06
N THR A 204 -15.78 -5.66 -3.32
CA THR A 204 -17.17 -5.77 -3.76
C THR A 204 -17.25 -6.84 -4.84
N PRO A 205 -18.16 -7.83 -4.73
CA PRO A 205 -18.31 -8.84 -5.76
C PRO A 205 -18.89 -8.21 -7.04
N SER A 206 -18.23 -8.46 -8.16
CA SER A 206 -18.72 -8.14 -9.51
C SER A 206 -19.64 -9.24 -10.03
N LYS A 207 -20.63 -8.89 -10.85
CA LYS A 207 -21.49 -9.90 -11.49
C LYS A 207 -20.79 -10.58 -12.66
N GLU A 208 -19.87 -9.88 -13.31
CA GLU A 208 -19.03 -10.41 -14.38
C GLU A 208 -17.55 -10.32 -13.98
N SER A 209 -16.79 -11.37 -14.32
CA SER A 209 -15.34 -11.38 -14.13
C SER A 209 -14.63 -10.66 -15.28
N GLY A 210 -13.58 -9.93 -14.94
CA GLY A 210 -12.78 -9.08 -15.81
C GLY A 210 -13.41 -7.73 -16.12
N ILE A 211 -12.71 -6.96 -16.96
CA ILE A 211 -13.16 -5.64 -17.41
C ILE A 211 -13.80 -5.69 -18.81
N GLY A 212 -14.40 -4.57 -19.24
CA GLY A 212 -14.94 -4.38 -20.58
C GLY A 212 -13.89 -4.01 -21.65
N SER A 213 -14.29 -4.10 -22.92
CA SER A 213 -13.45 -3.76 -24.08
C SER A 213 -14.30 -3.24 -25.25
N GLY A 214 -13.72 -2.48 -26.17
CA GLY A 214 -14.45 -1.94 -27.32
C GLY A 214 -15.43 -0.83 -26.93
N GLY A 215 -15.10 -0.05 -25.90
CA GLY A 215 -15.93 1.05 -25.37
C GLY A 215 -17.15 0.56 -24.58
N LYS A 216 -17.19 -0.74 -24.23
CA LYS A 216 -18.33 -1.38 -23.56
C LYS A 216 -17.89 -1.94 -22.21
N PRO A 217 -18.28 -1.31 -21.08
CA PRO A 217 -18.05 -1.88 -19.76
C PRO A 217 -18.86 -3.16 -19.56
N LYS A 218 -18.32 -4.06 -18.73
CA LYS A 218 -19.05 -5.20 -18.17
C LYS A 218 -19.93 -4.74 -16.99
N ASP A 219 -20.83 -5.60 -16.52
CA ASP A 219 -21.62 -5.38 -15.31
C ASP A 219 -20.77 -5.58 -14.04
N THR A 220 -19.88 -4.61 -13.81
CA THR A 220 -19.00 -4.52 -12.64
C THR A 220 -19.37 -3.29 -11.79
N PRO A 221 -18.98 -3.23 -10.50
CA PRO A 221 -19.34 -2.13 -9.59
C PRO A 221 -19.03 -0.74 -10.13
N PHE A 222 -17.84 -0.55 -10.72
CA PHE A 222 -17.34 0.74 -11.22
C PHE A 222 -17.31 0.81 -12.75
N GLY A 223 -17.57 -0.31 -13.43
CA GLY A 223 -17.69 -0.39 -14.88
C GLY A 223 -16.37 -0.10 -15.60
N LEU A 224 -15.28 -0.77 -15.20
CA LEU A 224 -13.98 -0.57 -15.85
C LEU A 224 -13.94 -1.16 -17.27
N TYR A 225 -13.32 -0.46 -18.21
CA TYR A 225 -13.25 -0.87 -19.62
C TYR A 225 -12.11 -0.24 -20.43
N ARG A 226 -11.83 -0.80 -21.61
CA ARG A 226 -10.98 -0.22 -22.67
C ARG A 226 -11.81 0.24 -23.86
N ASP A 227 -11.42 1.35 -24.49
CA ASP A 227 -12.07 1.83 -25.73
C ASP A 227 -11.89 0.86 -26.90
N GLY A 228 -10.74 0.17 -26.96
CA GLY A 228 -10.47 -0.87 -27.95
C GLY A 228 -9.72 -2.05 -27.34
N THR A 229 -8.84 -2.66 -28.14
CA THR A 229 -7.96 -3.78 -27.70
C THR A 229 -6.58 -3.29 -27.26
N GLU A 230 -6.35 -1.98 -27.28
CA GLU A 230 -5.07 -1.38 -26.98
C GLU A 230 -4.77 -1.46 -25.49
N LEU A 231 -3.55 -1.87 -25.16
CA LEU A 231 -3.04 -1.85 -23.78
C LEU A 231 -2.63 -0.41 -23.40
N ARG A 232 -3.64 0.46 -23.29
CA ARG A 232 -3.54 1.89 -22.98
C ARG A 232 -4.21 2.18 -21.63
N ALA A 233 -5.29 2.96 -21.67
CA ALA A 233 -5.98 3.45 -20.50
C ALA A 233 -7.13 2.52 -20.13
N VAL A 234 -7.38 2.39 -18.84
CA VAL A 234 -8.59 1.73 -18.31
C VAL A 234 -9.51 2.83 -17.81
N TYR A 235 -10.66 2.96 -18.45
CA TYR A 235 -11.67 3.95 -18.10
C TYR A 235 -12.70 3.35 -17.13
N TYR A 236 -13.41 4.19 -16.40
CA TYR A 236 -14.55 3.84 -15.55
C TYR A 236 -15.83 4.48 -16.08
N SER A 237 -16.96 3.78 -15.97
CA SER A 237 -18.26 4.31 -16.42
C SER A 237 -19.18 4.74 -15.28
N LYS A 238 -18.81 4.49 -14.01
CA LYS A 238 -19.64 4.78 -12.82
C LYS A 238 -18.86 5.58 -11.75
N PRO A 239 -18.31 6.78 -12.06
CA PRO A 239 -17.53 7.57 -11.11
C PRO A 239 -18.30 7.99 -9.85
N GLU A 240 -19.62 8.18 -9.95
CA GLU A 240 -20.50 8.48 -8.83
C GLU A 240 -20.54 7.36 -7.79
N VAL A 241 -20.49 6.09 -8.24
CA VAL A 241 -20.46 4.91 -7.37
C VAL A 241 -19.11 4.81 -6.66
N ALA A 242 -18.00 5.00 -7.40
CA ALA A 242 -16.65 5.00 -6.83
C ALA A 242 -16.48 6.08 -5.74
N ARG A 243 -17.02 7.29 -6.00
CA ARG A 243 -16.99 8.39 -5.04
C ARG A 243 -17.81 8.06 -3.78
N ALA A 244 -19.02 7.54 -3.95
CA ALA A 244 -19.89 7.16 -2.84
C ALA A 244 -19.26 6.03 -1.99
N ALA A 245 -18.61 5.05 -2.64
CA ALA A 245 -17.88 3.98 -1.96
C ALA A 245 -16.74 4.51 -1.08
N CYS A 246 -15.87 5.37 -1.60
CA CYS A 246 -14.80 5.99 -0.81
C CYS A 246 -15.36 6.84 0.35
N PHE A 247 -16.41 7.63 0.11
CA PHE A 247 -17.05 8.41 1.18
C PHE A 247 -17.71 7.56 2.26
N SER A 248 -18.21 6.37 1.93
CA SER A 248 -18.79 5.46 2.93
C SER A 248 -17.76 4.95 3.95
N LEU A 249 -16.47 5.08 3.66
CA LEU A 249 -15.36 4.72 4.57
C LEU A 249 -14.94 5.86 5.51
N GLY A 250 -15.57 7.04 5.39
CA GLY A 250 -15.24 8.22 6.20
C GLY A 250 -13.77 8.59 6.08
N ASP A 251 -13.06 8.47 7.18
CA ASP A 251 -11.67 8.90 7.35
C ASP A 251 -10.66 7.91 6.74
N GLN A 252 -11.11 6.68 6.48
CA GLN A 252 -10.28 5.56 6.01
C GLN A 252 -10.16 5.52 4.47
N CYS A 253 -10.34 6.64 3.78
CA CYS A 253 -10.16 6.75 2.33
C CYS A 253 -9.69 8.15 1.90
N ASP A 254 -8.37 8.32 1.76
CA ASP A 254 -7.78 9.53 1.19
C ASP A 254 -7.60 9.40 -0.33
N TYR A 255 -7.09 8.24 -0.79
CA TYR A 255 -6.75 7.98 -2.19
C TYR A 255 -7.37 6.66 -2.69
N PRO A 256 -8.52 6.72 -3.39
CA PRO A 256 -9.16 5.53 -3.95
C PRO A 256 -8.44 5.02 -5.22
N ILE A 257 -8.10 3.73 -5.21
CA ILE A 257 -7.45 3.00 -6.30
C ILE A 257 -8.46 2.00 -6.88
N LEU A 258 -8.98 2.23 -8.08
CA LEU A 258 -9.87 1.28 -8.78
C LEU A 258 -9.03 0.22 -9.48
N MET A 259 -9.10 -1.02 -9.00
CA MET A 259 -8.33 -2.14 -9.56
C MET A 259 -9.21 -3.04 -10.41
N GLY A 260 -8.97 -3.04 -11.72
CA GLY A 260 -9.67 -3.91 -12.67
C GLY A 260 -9.03 -5.29 -12.78
N ASN A 261 -9.82 -6.36 -12.71
CA ASN A 261 -9.37 -7.75 -12.88
C ASN A 261 -8.90 -8.04 -14.34
N ASP A 262 -7.74 -7.53 -14.71
CA ASP A 262 -7.12 -7.75 -16.02
C ASP A 262 -5.61 -7.98 -15.82
N PRO A 263 -5.02 -9.06 -16.36
CA PRO A 263 -3.60 -9.35 -16.15
C PRO A 263 -2.66 -8.48 -17.01
N LEU A 264 -3.18 -7.62 -17.89
CA LEU A 264 -2.41 -6.83 -18.86
C LEU A 264 -2.37 -5.35 -18.50
N TYR A 265 -1.36 -4.66 -19.03
CA TYR A 265 -1.09 -3.24 -18.85
C TYR A 265 -2.37 -2.42 -19.00
N GLY A 266 -2.56 -1.56 -18.01
CA GLY A 266 -3.62 -0.56 -18.01
C GLY A 266 -3.55 0.27 -16.75
N GLY A 267 -3.69 1.57 -16.92
CA GLY A 267 -3.87 2.51 -15.84
C GLY A 267 -4.43 3.83 -16.35
N LEU A 268 -4.93 4.65 -15.41
CA LEU A 268 -5.38 6.00 -15.70
C LEU A 268 -5.27 6.83 -14.43
N GLY A 269 -4.50 7.92 -14.50
CA GLY A 269 -4.49 8.97 -13.49
C GLY A 269 -5.68 9.91 -13.68
N GLY A 270 -6.23 10.43 -12.58
CA GLY A 270 -7.46 11.22 -12.66
C GLY A 270 -8.00 11.62 -11.31
N GLU A 271 -9.33 11.64 -11.18
CA GLU A 271 -9.99 11.73 -9.87
C GLU A 271 -9.74 10.48 -9.03
N PHE A 272 -9.72 9.32 -9.69
CA PHE A 272 -9.38 8.03 -9.11
C PHE A 272 -8.10 7.54 -9.78
N THR A 273 -7.29 6.80 -9.02
CA THR A 273 -6.17 6.05 -9.58
C THR A 273 -6.73 4.75 -10.15
N VAL A 274 -6.69 4.53 -11.46
CA VAL A 274 -7.12 3.27 -12.06
C VAL A 274 -5.90 2.44 -12.41
N ILE A 275 -5.91 1.15 -12.06
CA ILE A 275 -4.83 0.22 -12.37
C ILE A 275 -5.34 -1.17 -12.74
N THR A 276 -4.42 -1.99 -13.23
CA THR A 276 -4.58 -3.43 -13.42
C THR A 276 -3.51 -4.17 -12.61
N PRO A 277 -3.79 -5.39 -12.10
CA PRO A 277 -2.82 -6.19 -11.37
C PRO A 277 -1.79 -6.88 -12.30
N SER A 278 -1.41 -6.29 -13.43
CA SER A 278 -0.38 -6.88 -14.30
C SER A 278 0.87 -7.25 -13.49
N LEU A 279 1.37 -8.47 -13.67
CA LEU A 279 2.61 -8.91 -13.02
C LEU A 279 3.83 -8.15 -13.56
N ALA A 280 3.80 -7.76 -14.84
CA ALA A 280 4.91 -7.08 -15.49
C ALA A 280 4.91 -5.57 -15.22
N ASN A 281 3.72 -4.96 -15.15
CA ASN A 281 3.56 -3.51 -15.19
C ASN A 281 2.71 -2.93 -14.06
N GLY A 282 1.91 -3.73 -13.34
CA GLY A 282 0.91 -3.22 -12.39
C GLY A 282 1.52 -2.32 -11.31
N ALA A 283 2.62 -2.75 -10.69
CA ALA A 283 3.31 -1.94 -9.68
C ALA A 283 3.97 -0.67 -10.26
N LEU A 284 4.46 -0.72 -11.50
CA LEU A 284 5.08 0.41 -12.18
C LEU A 284 4.05 1.49 -12.50
N VAL A 285 2.94 1.07 -13.09
CA VAL A 285 1.79 1.94 -13.40
C VAL A 285 1.21 2.50 -12.12
N LEU A 286 1.00 1.69 -11.08
CA LEU A 286 0.47 2.15 -9.80
C LEU A 286 1.31 3.29 -9.20
N ARG A 287 2.64 3.16 -9.19
CA ARG A 287 3.51 4.22 -8.67
C ARG A 287 3.39 5.52 -9.47
N HIS A 288 3.31 5.41 -10.80
CA HIS A 288 3.17 6.56 -11.70
C HIS A 288 1.84 7.28 -11.47
N GLU A 289 0.74 6.54 -11.46
CA GLU A 289 -0.60 7.13 -11.30
C GLU A 289 -0.82 7.69 -9.87
N LEU A 290 -0.24 7.06 -8.85
CA LEU A 290 -0.22 7.61 -7.49
C LEU A 290 0.65 8.87 -7.40
N GLY A 291 1.72 8.99 -8.19
CA GLY A 291 2.49 10.23 -8.31
C GLY A 291 1.59 11.41 -8.67
N HIS A 292 0.83 11.28 -9.76
CA HIS A 292 -0.15 12.29 -10.16
C HIS A 292 -1.25 12.54 -9.12
N SER A 293 -1.68 11.47 -8.44
CA SER A 293 -2.78 11.55 -7.47
C SER A 293 -2.36 12.25 -6.17
N ILE A 294 -1.12 12.04 -5.71
CA ILE A 294 -0.64 12.50 -4.41
C ILE A 294 0.12 13.83 -4.51
N ILE A 295 1.00 13.99 -5.50
CA ILE A 295 2.06 15.03 -5.48
C ILE A 295 1.71 16.27 -6.31
N GLU A 296 0.58 16.27 -7.02
CA GLU A 296 0.26 17.28 -8.05
C GLU A 296 1.42 17.50 -9.05
N VAL A 297 2.09 16.40 -9.43
CA VAL A 297 3.19 16.41 -10.42
C VAL A 297 2.69 16.31 -11.85
N GLY A 298 3.44 16.92 -12.76
CA GLY A 298 3.27 16.78 -14.19
C GLY A 298 3.95 15.53 -14.76
N GLU A 299 3.65 15.27 -16.02
CA GLU A 299 4.33 14.30 -16.88
C GLU A 299 5.74 14.81 -17.21
N GLU A 300 6.72 13.89 -17.32
CA GLU A 300 8.07 14.24 -17.79
C GLU A 300 8.39 13.61 -19.16
N TYR A 301 7.56 12.70 -19.65
CA TYR A 301 7.67 12.17 -21.00
C TYR A 301 7.19 13.19 -22.05
N ASP A 302 7.70 13.03 -23.28
CA ASP A 302 7.32 13.88 -24.40
C ASP A 302 5.94 13.50 -24.94
N GLY A 303 5.24 14.43 -25.59
CA GLY A 303 3.90 14.23 -26.18
C GLY A 303 2.74 14.25 -25.20
N GLY A 304 3.04 14.56 -23.94
CA GLY A 304 2.06 14.82 -22.91
C GLY A 304 1.37 16.18 -23.06
N PHE A 305 0.50 16.47 -22.11
CA PHE A 305 -0.25 17.73 -22.02
C PHE A 305 -0.18 18.35 -20.61
N ALA A 306 0.33 17.62 -19.62
CA ALA A 306 0.33 18.02 -18.22
C ALA A 306 1.75 18.32 -17.71
N TYR A 307 2.27 19.52 -18.02
CA TYR A 307 3.60 19.97 -17.56
C TYR A 307 3.47 21.02 -16.44
N PHE A 308 3.32 20.59 -15.20
CA PHE A 308 3.20 21.47 -14.03
C PHE A 308 3.77 20.81 -12.77
N GLY A 309 3.72 21.51 -11.64
CA GLY A 309 4.11 20.96 -10.35
C GLY A 309 5.62 21.06 -10.08
N PRO A 310 6.14 20.34 -9.07
CA PRO A 310 7.52 20.49 -8.60
C PRO A 310 8.57 19.96 -9.59
N ASN A 311 8.15 19.23 -10.63
CA ASN A 311 9.01 18.62 -11.64
C ASN A 311 8.88 19.24 -13.05
N ALA A 312 8.20 20.38 -13.19
CA ALA A 312 8.06 21.06 -14.47
C ALA A 312 8.40 22.57 -14.38
N ALA A 313 9.18 23.07 -15.35
CA ALA A 313 9.48 24.49 -15.50
C ALA A 313 9.19 24.96 -16.93
N HIS A 314 8.84 26.24 -17.08
CA HIS A 314 8.54 26.86 -18.38
C HIS A 314 9.53 27.99 -18.74
N ASN A 315 10.44 28.31 -17.83
CA ASN A 315 11.45 29.35 -18.00
C ASN A 315 12.79 28.83 -17.48
N GLU A 316 13.87 29.33 -18.08
CA GLU A 316 15.25 29.02 -17.72
C GLU A 316 15.75 29.85 -16.54
N THR A 317 14.97 30.87 -16.12
CA THR A 317 15.34 31.77 -15.03
C THR A 317 15.33 31.00 -13.71
N LEU A 318 16.44 31.04 -12.96
CA LEU A 318 16.62 30.19 -11.78
C LEU A 318 15.52 30.36 -10.71
N ALA A 319 14.96 31.57 -10.58
CA ALA A 319 13.87 31.86 -9.64
C ALA A 319 12.53 31.18 -10.02
N ASP A 320 12.37 30.82 -11.30
CA ASP A 320 11.17 30.17 -11.85
C ASP A 320 11.31 28.63 -11.92
N VAL A 321 12.47 28.08 -11.53
CA VAL A 321 12.73 26.63 -11.54
C VAL A 321 12.36 26.04 -10.18
N PRO A 322 11.31 25.19 -10.07
CA PRO A 322 10.84 24.69 -8.78
C PRO A 322 11.88 23.86 -8.02
N TRP A 323 12.77 23.17 -8.74
CA TRP A 323 13.83 22.33 -8.19
C TRP A 323 15.22 23.01 -8.17
N ALA A 324 15.29 24.34 -8.18
CA ALA A 324 16.55 25.07 -8.22
C ALA A 324 17.57 24.62 -7.15
N HIS A 325 17.09 24.23 -5.96
CA HIS A 325 17.92 23.73 -4.85
C HIS A 325 18.42 22.29 -5.02
N TRP A 326 17.99 21.58 -6.06
CA TRP A 326 18.45 20.24 -6.41
C TRP A 326 19.52 20.22 -7.53
N LEU A 327 19.75 21.34 -8.22
CA LEU A 327 20.73 21.42 -9.33
C LEU A 327 22.13 20.95 -8.91
N THR A 328 22.78 20.12 -9.73
CA THR A 328 24.03 19.41 -9.37
C THR A 328 25.27 20.32 -9.24
N ASN A 329 25.33 21.45 -9.96
CA ASN A 329 26.44 22.41 -9.86
C ASN A 329 25.91 23.86 -9.80
N PRO A 330 25.39 24.33 -8.67
CA PRO A 330 24.89 25.70 -8.56
C PRO A 330 26.00 26.74 -8.82
N SER A 331 27.27 26.41 -8.51
CA SER A 331 28.43 27.29 -8.66
C SER A 331 29.02 27.36 -10.07
N SER A 332 28.70 26.44 -11.00
CA SER A 332 28.91 26.69 -12.45
C SER A 332 27.82 27.58 -13.05
N HIS A 333 26.76 27.86 -12.28
CA HIS A 333 25.69 28.81 -12.58
C HIS A 333 25.82 30.10 -11.74
N GLU A 334 26.83 30.20 -10.87
CA GLU A 334 27.18 31.41 -10.12
C GLU A 334 27.86 32.45 -11.01
N LEU A 335 27.04 33.11 -11.83
CA LEU A 335 27.15 34.54 -12.03
C LEU A 335 25.90 35.21 -11.43
N SER A 336 25.60 34.94 -10.14
CA SER A 336 24.94 35.90 -9.22
C SER A 336 24.32 35.23 -7.98
N HIS A 337 25.08 34.83 -6.98
CA HIS A 337 24.54 34.72 -5.61
C HIS A 337 25.57 35.14 -4.57
N ALA A 338 25.69 36.45 -4.35
CA ALA A 338 26.03 36.99 -3.04
C ALA A 338 25.44 38.39 -2.91
N LEU A 339 24.32 38.49 -2.16
CA LEU A 339 23.92 39.57 -1.23
C LEU A 339 22.39 39.84 -1.25
N PRO A 340 21.78 40.15 -0.09
CA PRO A 340 20.40 40.60 0.03
C PRO A 340 20.29 42.09 -0.37
N ASN A 341 20.40 42.38 -1.67
CA ASN A 341 19.88 43.57 -2.37
C ASN A 341 20.48 43.60 -3.79
N PRO A 342 19.75 43.21 -4.86
CA PRO A 342 20.29 43.33 -6.20
C PRO A 342 19.86 44.67 -6.81
N SER A 343 20.65 45.72 -6.57
CA SER A 343 20.84 46.71 -7.62
C SER A 343 21.69 46.03 -8.69
N TYR A 344 21.05 45.40 -9.68
CA TYR A 344 21.71 44.74 -10.80
C TYR A 344 22.69 45.72 -11.48
N PRO A 345 23.93 45.31 -11.79
CA PRO A 345 24.77 46.05 -12.72
C PRO A 345 24.00 46.21 -14.02
N SER A 346 23.95 47.42 -14.57
CA SER A 346 23.22 47.72 -15.80
C SER A 346 23.80 46.92 -16.98
N GLY A 347 23.29 45.71 -17.24
CA GLY A 347 23.66 44.91 -18.42
C GLY A 347 23.52 43.39 -18.33
N SER A 348 23.52 42.75 -17.15
CA SER A 348 23.36 41.29 -17.03
C SER A 348 21.96 40.95 -16.54
N GLY A 349 21.19 40.21 -17.35
CA GLY A 349 19.86 39.70 -16.95
C GLY A 349 19.90 38.75 -15.75
N PRO A 350 18.74 38.24 -15.29
CA PRO A 350 18.67 37.31 -14.17
C PRO A 350 19.46 36.01 -14.47
N PRO A 351 19.98 35.32 -13.43
CA PRO A 351 20.72 34.07 -13.62
C PRO A 351 19.83 32.98 -14.22
N LYS A 352 20.39 32.22 -15.16
CA LYS A 352 19.71 31.13 -15.86
C LYS A 352 20.35 29.78 -15.53
N ALA A 353 19.52 28.75 -15.44
CA ALA A 353 19.98 27.37 -15.34
C ALA A 353 20.43 26.85 -16.72
N ARG A 354 21.36 25.88 -16.75
CA ARG A 354 21.78 25.24 -18.01
C ARG A 354 20.66 24.35 -18.54
N VAL A 355 20.43 24.48 -19.84
CA VAL A 355 19.55 23.59 -20.59
C VAL A 355 20.41 22.51 -21.24
N GLU A 356 20.04 21.25 -21.02
CA GLU A 356 20.70 20.10 -21.64
C GLU A 356 20.21 19.97 -23.09
N ARG A 357 21.12 20.02 -24.05
CA ARG A 357 20.76 20.15 -25.47
C ARG A 357 20.18 18.84 -26.01
N SER A 358 18.86 18.80 -26.22
CA SER A 358 18.15 17.70 -26.88
C SER A 358 16.98 18.20 -27.72
N VAL A 359 16.51 17.37 -28.65
CA VAL A 359 15.32 17.61 -29.47
C VAL A 359 14.59 16.31 -29.76
N MET A 360 13.28 16.39 -29.99
CA MET A 360 12.45 15.28 -30.45
C MET A 360 11.99 15.53 -31.89
N PRO A 361 12.76 15.13 -32.92
CA PRO A 361 12.38 15.32 -34.32
C PRO A 361 11.13 14.54 -34.73
N MET A 362 10.76 13.50 -33.97
CA MET A 362 9.63 12.65 -34.30
C MET A 362 8.93 12.14 -33.06
N GLN A 363 7.60 12.21 -33.09
CA GLN A 363 6.74 11.48 -32.18
C GLN A 363 5.49 11.04 -32.92
N ALA A 364 5.08 9.79 -32.66
CA ALA A 364 3.82 9.26 -33.12
C ALA A 364 3.23 8.32 -32.06
N TYR A 365 1.90 8.32 -31.96
CA TYR A 365 1.13 7.40 -31.15
C TYR A 365 0.20 6.57 -32.05
N PRO A 366 0.72 5.56 -32.77
CA PRO A 366 -0.04 4.90 -33.82
C PRO A 366 -1.25 4.14 -33.31
N TRP A 367 -1.16 3.58 -32.08
CA TRP A 367 -2.20 2.74 -31.48
C TRP A 367 -2.82 1.75 -32.49
N THR A 368 -1.97 1.02 -33.21
CA THR A 368 -2.39 0.26 -34.38
C THR A 368 -1.92 -1.18 -34.34
N LEU A 369 -2.77 -2.07 -34.86
CA LEU A 369 -2.42 -3.46 -35.09
C LEU A 369 -1.46 -3.55 -36.29
N LEU A 370 -0.37 -4.28 -36.09
CA LEU A 370 0.58 -4.58 -37.14
C LEU A 370 0.07 -5.76 -37.98
N ASN A 371 0.36 -5.72 -39.28
CA ASN A 371 0.01 -6.78 -40.22
C ASN A 371 1.25 -7.20 -41.02
N THR A 372 1.33 -8.46 -41.42
CA THR A 372 2.44 -8.96 -42.24
C THR A 372 2.39 -8.48 -43.68
N SER A 373 1.20 -8.08 -44.17
CA SER A 373 1.01 -7.55 -45.52
C SER A 373 1.51 -6.12 -45.69
N THR A 374 1.44 -5.30 -44.64
CA THR A 374 1.77 -3.87 -44.70
C THR A 374 2.53 -3.45 -43.45
N ALA A 375 3.80 -3.10 -43.62
CA ALA A 375 4.62 -2.56 -42.54
C ALA A 375 4.15 -1.16 -42.16
N TRP A 376 4.26 -0.81 -40.88
CA TRP A 376 4.09 0.57 -40.44
C TRP A 376 5.41 1.32 -40.62
N SER A 377 5.37 2.52 -41.22
CA SER A 377 6.52 3.42 -41.25
C SER A 377 6.12 4.87 -41.24
N THR A 378 7.06 5.71 -40.81
CA THR A 378 6.95 7.18 -40.85
C THR A 378 8.33 7.77 -41.10
N THR A 379 8.36 9.01 -41.58
CA THR A 379 9.60 9.77 -41.79
C THR A 379 9.77 10.89 -40.77
N PHE A 380 11.01 11.32 -40.57
CA PHE A 380 11.38 12.47 -39.76
C PHE A 380 12.63 13.13 -40.32
N ASN A 381 12.86 14.40 -39.95
CA ASN A 381 14.05 15.13 -40.38
C ASN A 381 15.05 15.26 -39.23
N SER A 382 16.29 14.84 -39.48
CA SER A 382 17.44 15.08 -38.61
C SER A 382 18.18 16.34 -39.06
N SER A 383 18.65 17.13 -38.09
CA SER A 383 19.53 18.27 -38.37
C SER A 383 20.96 17.85 -38.74
N GLY A 384 21.36 16.63 -38.37
CA GLY A 384 22.74 16.14 -38.47
C GLY A 384 23.72 16.83 -37.51
N THR A 385 23.22 17.56 -36.50
CA THR A 385 24.06 18.33 -35.56
C THR A 385 24.12 17.76 -34.14
N TYR A 386 23.48 16.61 -33.91
CA TYR A 386 23.43 15.95 -32.61
C TYR A 386 24.38 14.75 -32.58
N ALA A 387 24.98 14.49 -31.42
CA ALA A 387 26.06 13.51 -31.27
C ALA A 387 25.55 12.07 -31.27
N TRP A 388 24.38 11.83 -30.66
CA TRP A 388 23.77 10.50 -30.55
C TRP A 388 22.24 10.59 -30.50
N HIS A 389 21.58 9.46 -30.78
CA HIS A 389 20.14 9.41 -30.99
C HIS A 389 19.53 8.24 -30.21
N LEU A 390 18.23 8.33 -29.90
CA LEU A 390 17.45 7.28 -29.27
C LEU A 390 16.19 7.03 -30.09
N VAL A 391 15.94 5.78 -30.45
CA VAL A 391 14.65 5.35 -30.98
C VAL A 391 13.91 4.67 -29.83
N ARG A 392 12.87 5.35 -29.33
CA ARG A 392 12.03 4.87 -28.22
C ARG A 392 10.68 4.45 -28.78
N PHE A 393 10.14 3.32 -28.33
CA PHE A 393 8.84 2.84 -28.79
C PHE A 393 8.20 1.90 -27.79
N SER A 394 6.88 1.75 -27.84
CA SER A 394 6.19 0.75 -27.03
C SER A 394 5.37 -0.22 -27.88
N LEU A 395 5.40 -1.49 -27.46
CA LEU A 395 4.81 -2.62 -28.18
C LEU A 395 4.01 -3.48 -27.21
N SER A 396 2.98 -4.16 -27.71
CA SER A 396 2.28 -5.26 -27.03
C SER A 396 1.98 -6.40 -28.00
N GLY A 397 1.69 -7.60 -27.47
CA GLY A 397 1.40 -8.79 -28.29
C GLY A 397 2.59 -9.39 -29.04
N LEU A 398 3.82 -9.04 -28.67
CA LEU A 398 5.06 -9.41 -29.38
C LEU A 398 6.11 -10.04 -28.43
N PRO A 399 5.88 -11.29 -27.96
CA PRO A 399 6.77 -11.96 -27.00
C PRO A 399 8.08 -12.49 -27.59
N GLU A 400 8.15 -12.75 -28.90
CA GLU A 400 9.31 -13.40 -29.52
C GLU A 400 10.12 -12.44 -30.39
N LYS A 401 11.45 -12.61 -30.41
CA LYS A 401 12.35 -11.79 -31.25
C LYS A 401 12.01 -11.90 -32.72
N GLU A 402 11.57 -13.08 -33.16
CA GLU A 402 11.21 -13.38 -34.54
C GLU A 402 9.89 -12.75 -34.96
N ASP A 403 9.11 -12.18 -34.03
CA ASP A 403 7.78 -11.62 -34.33
C ASP A 403 7.88 -10.30 -35.12
N LEU A 404 8.88 -9.46 -34.86
CA LEU A 404 8.99 -8.11 -35.38
C LEU A 404 10.42 -7.75 -35.81
N ARG A 405 10.54 -6.95 -36.86
CA ARG A 405 11.78 -6.25 -37.22
C ARG A 405 11.58 -4.74 -37.15
N VAL A 406 12.47 -4.05 -36.43
CA VAL A 406 12.52 -2.58 -36.35
C VAL A 406 13.68 -2.08 -37.20
N GLN A 407 13.44 -1.13 -38.09
CA GLN A 407 14.43 -0.61 -39.02
C GLN A 407 14.53 0.91 -38.96
N LEU A 408 15.74 1.42 -39.16
CA LEU A 408 16.02 2.82 -39.46
C LEU A 408 16.79 2.89 -40.78
N ASP A 409 16.23 3.61 -41.76
CA ASP A 409 16.77 3.72 -43.12
C ASP A 409 17.06 2.36 -43.77
N GLY A 410 16.14 1.41 -43.56
CA GLY A 410 16.24 0.02 -44.04
C GLY A 410 17.22 -0.86 -43.26
N LYS A 411 18.01 -0.32 -42.32
CA LYS A 411 18.92 -1.09 -41.46
C LYS A 411 18.18 -1.62 -40.23
N ASP A 412 18.30 -2.91 -39.98
CA ASP A 412 17.76 -3.56 -38.77
C ASP A 412 18.43 -3.01 -37.51
N LEU A 413 17.62 -2.57 -36.55
CA LEU A 413 18.04 -2.05 -35.26
C LEU A 413 18.28 -3.17 -34.22
N GLY A 414 17.93 -4.41 -34.54
CA GLY A 414 18.22 -5.57 -33.69
C GLY A 414 17.36 -5.64 -32.43
N TRP A 415 16.09 -5.20 -32.52
CA TRP A 415 15.14 -5.27 -31.41
C TRP A 415 15.01 -6.69 -30.85
N THR A 416 14.86 -6.77 -29.53
CA THR A 416 14.61 -8.01 -28.78
C THR A 416 13.58 -7.75 -27.68
N PRO A 417 12.56 -8.62 -27.53
CA PRO A 417 11.59 -8.48 -26.46
C PRO A 417 12.21 -8.73 -25.09
N ARG A 418 11.60 -8.15 -24.05
CA ARG A 418 11.95 -8.43 -22.65
C ARG A 418 11.56 -9.88 -22.32
N ALA A 419 12.44 -10.63 -21.62
CA ALA A 419 12.37 -12.09 -21.49
C ALA A 419 11.16 -12.68 -20.71
N ASP A 420 10.27 -11.84 -20.19
CA ASP A 420 9.14 -12.18 -19.32
C ASP A 420 7.88 -11.34 -19.61
N ILE A 421 7.90 -10.49 -20.65
CA ILE A 421 6.78 -9.59 -20.93
C ILE A 421 5.54 -10.33 -21.47
N GLY A 422 5.74 -11.44 -22.15
CA GLY A 422 4.67 -12.15 -22.84
C GLY A 422 3.98 -11.24 -23.86
N VAL A 423 2.65 -11.14 -23.77
CA VAL A 423 1.84 -10.29 -24.66
C VAL A 423 1.57 -8.89 -24.06
N ASP A 424 2.09 -8.62 -22.87
CA ASP A 424 1.87 -7.35 -22.20
C ASP A 424 2.63 -6.20 -22.89
N ARG A 425 2.34 -4.95 -22.51
CA ARG A 425 2.98 -3.77 -23.08
C ARG A 425 4.32 -3.48 -22.44
N TRP A 426 5.32 -3.14 -23.26
CA TRP A 426 6.62 -2.68 -22.78
C TRP A 426 7.17 -1.52 -23.61
N HIS A 427 8.05 -0.73 -22.99
CA HIS A 427 8.74 0.41 -23.59
C HIS A 427 10.20 0.01 -23.88
N TYR A 428 10.63 0.23 -25.11
CA TYR A 428 11.94 -0.17 -25.63
C TYR A 428 12.73 1.05 -26.07
N ASP A 429 14.01 1.02 -25.74
CA ASP A 429 14.97 2.06 -26.06
C ASP A 429 16.12 1.47 -26.88
N ILE A 430 16.33 1.99 -28.09
CA ILE A 430 17.48 1.63 -28.92
C ILE A 430 18.37 2.85 -29.09
N LYS A 431 19.48 2.85 -28.33
CA LYS A 431 20.49 3.91 -28.40
C LYS A 431 21.37 3.77 -29.63
N LEU A 432 21.47 4.84 -30.40
CA LEU A 432 22.34 4.98 -31.57
C LEU A 432 23.50 5.91 -31.20
N ASN A 433 24.65 5.34 -30.84
CA ASN A 433 25.88 6.09 -30.50
C ASN A 433 26.57 6.63 -31.77
N ARG A 434 25.84 7.41 -32.57
CA ARG A 434 26.33 8.07 -33.79
C ARG A 434 25.44 9.25 -34.16
N THR A 435 26.01 10.18 -34.91
CA THR A 435 25.28 11.22 -35.61
C THR A 435 24.54 10.63 -36.82
N LEU A 436 23.27 10.99 -36.99
CA LEU A 436 22.53 10.75 -38.22
C LEU A 436 22.91 11.80 -39.26
N GLU A 437 22.81 11.46 -40.55
CA GLU A 437 23.02 12.46 -41.61
C GLU A 437 21.95 13.56 -41.51
N GLY A 438 22.23 14.73 -42.07
CA GLY A 438 21.21 15.79 -42.16
C GLY A 438 20.23 15.47 -43.27
N GLY A 439 18.93 15.48 -42.98
CA GLY A 439 17.88 15.18 -43.96
C GLY A 439 16.78 14.27 -43.44
N GLU A 440 16.01 13.70 -44.37
CA GLU A 440 14.88 12.82 -44.08
C GLU A 440 15.36 11.39 -43.81
N HIS A 441 14.83 10.79 -42.75
CA HIS A 441 15.05 9.41 -42.32
C HIS A 441 13.72 8.66 -42.21
N GLU A 442 13.74 7.34 -42.37
CA GLU A 442 12.54 6.48 -42.22
C GLU A 442 12.72 5.48 -41.07
N VAL A 443 11.79 5.49 -40.11
CA VAL A 443 11.62 4.41 -39.14
C VAL A 443 10.51 3.46 -39.59
N LYS A 444 10.77 2.15 -39.56
CA LYS A 444 9.85 1.12 -40.08
C LYS A 444 9.75 -0.09 -39.15
N PHE A 445 8.52 -0.53 -38.91
CA PHE A 445 8.14 -1.67 -38.08
C PHE A 445 7.50 -2.74 -38.97
N VAL A 446 8.17 -3.88 -39.11
CA VAL A 446 7.76 -4.97 -40.01
C VAL A 446 7.39 -6.19 -39.20
N LEU A 447 6.10 -6.52 -39.14
CA LEU A 447 5.64 -7.77 -38.55
C LEU A 447 6.10 -8.95 -39.42
N LYS A 448 6.72 -9.94 -38.78
CA LYS A 448 7.28 -11.12 -39.44
C LYS A 448 6.45 -12.37 -39.19
N ASN A 449 5.74 -12.44 -38.06
CA ASN A 449 4.95 -13.60 -37.68
C ASN A 449 3.45 -13.35 -37.86
N ALA A 450 2.86 -13.99 -38.87
CA ALA A 450 1.42 -13.88 -39.16
C ALA A 450 0.52 -14.40 -38.04
N LYS A 451 1.03 -15.26 -37.14
CA LYS A 451 0.27 -15.73 -35.97
C LYS A 451 -0.02 -14.63 -34.95
N ARG A 452 0.66 -13.48 -35.05
CA ARG A 452 0.47 -12.34 -34.16
C ARG A 452 -0.47 -11.28 -34.74
N GLU A 453 -1.01 -11.47 -35.94
CA GLU A 453 -2.02 -10.55 -36.47
C GLU A 453 -3.27 -10.58 -35.59
N GLY A 454 -3.75 -9.40 -35.19
CA GLY A 454 -4.86 -9.25 -34.23
C GLY A 454 -4.40 -8.97 -32.79
N ASP A 455 -3.15 -9.32 -32.45
CA ASP A 455 -2.58 -9.11 -31.11
C ASP A 455 -1.38 -8.13 -31.13
N ALA A 456 -0.53 -8.19 -32.17
CA ALA A 456 0.66 -7.37 -32.27
C ALA A 456 0.31 -5.90 -32.50
N GLN A 457 0.65 -5.05 -31.55
CA GLN A 457 0.34 -3.62 -31.63
C GLN A 457 1.60 -2.77 -31.50
N LEU A 458 1.67 -1.73 -32.34
CA LEU A 458 2.57 -0.60 -32.16
C LEU A 458 1.80 0.50 -31.43
N CYS A 459 2.24 0.80 -30.20
CA CYS A 459 1.55 1.73 -29.31
C CYS A 459 2.09 3.15 -29.47
N SER A 460 3.41 3.33 -29.41
CA SER A 460 4.09 4.62 -29.58
C SER A 460 5.45 4.46 -30.24
N VAL A 461 5.94 5.51 -30.88
CA VAL A 461 7.33 5.64 -31.33
C VAL A 461 7.78 7.09 -31.30
N GLU A 462 9.01 7.29 -30.86
CA GLU A 462 9.69 8.57 -30.68
C GLU A 462 11.13 8.44 -31.19
N VAL A 463 11.63 9.52 -31.77
CA VAL A 463 13.05 9.67 -32.06
C VAL A 463 13.53 10.91 -31.35
N LEU A 464 14.57 10.75 -30.52
CA LEU A 464 15.22 11.83 -29.78
C LEU A 464 16.66 11.98 -30.23
N GLU A 465 17.15 13.22 -30.32
CA GLU A 465 18.53 13.56 -30.63
C GLU A 465 19.15 14.33 -29.47
N PHE A 466 20.41 14.03 -29.14
CA PHE A 466 21.09 14.54 -27.95
C PHE A 466 22.46 15.11 -28.28
N GLY A 467 22.82 16.18 -27.58
CA GLY A 467 24.14 16.78 -27.64
C GLY A 467 25.24 15.82 -27.16
N ASP A 468 26.49 16.20 -27.35
CA ASP A 468 27.61 15.48 -26.75
C ASP A 468 27.66 15.67 -25.22
N GLU A 469 28.61 15.02 -24.54
CA GLU A 469 28.72 15.09 -23.06
C GLU A 469 28.93 16.52 -22.52
N THR A 470 29.38 17.46 -23.36
CA THR A 470 29.54 18.88 -22.97
C THR A 470 28.24 19.67 -23.10
N GLU A 471 27.33 19.23 -23.97
CA GLU A 471 26.04 19.86 -24.23
C GLU A 471 24.86 19.15 -23.53
N PHE A 472 24.99 17.86 -23.24
CA PHE A 472 23.96 16.99 -22.67
C PHE A 472 24.56 15.95 -21.70
N VAL A 473 24.25 16.08 -20.41
CA VAL A 473 24.67 15.11 -19.39
C VAL A 473 23.59 14.05 -19.23
N ALA A 474 23.86 12.84 -19.71
CA ALA A 474 22.93 11.72 -19.61
C ALA A 474 23.09 10.88 -18.33
N THR A 475 24.10 11.18 -17.50
CA THR A 475 24.46 10.37 -16.33
C THR A 475 23.39 10.47 -15.24
N PRO A 476 22.95 9.33 -14.68
CA PRO A 476 21.99 9.34 -13.59
C PRO A 476 22.38 10.18 -12.39
N GLY A 477 21.41 10.90 -11.82
CA GLY A 477 21.62 11.76 -10.64
C GLY A 477 22.17 13.15 -10.96
N HIS A 478 22.27 13.52 -12.23
CA HIS A 478 22.50 14.91 -12.64
C HIS A 478 21.17 15.67 -12.76
N TYR A 479 21.06 16.78 -12.05
CA TYR A 479 19.88 17.65 -12.02
C TYR A 479 20.14 18.94 -12.79
N SER A 480 19.30 19.20 -13.79
CA SER A 480 19.44 20.31 -14.74
C SER A 480 18.08 20.68 -15.32
N LEU A 481 18.04 21.40 -16.46
CA LEU A 481 16.84 21.57 -17.26
C LEU A 481 16.94 20.71 -18.51
N TYR A 482 16.20 19.60 -18.53
CA TYR A 482 16.08 18.75 -19.70
C TYR A 482 14.82 19.13 -20.49
N PRO A 483 14.93 19.48 -21.78
CA PRO A 483 13.77 19.81 -22.60
C PRO A 483 12.78 18.64 -22.70
N THR A 484 11.51 18.92 -22.45
CA THR A 484 10.36 18.05 -22.72
C THR A 484 9.46 18.75 -23.72
N PHE A 485 8.90 18.00 -24.67
CA PHE A 485 8.12 18.54 -25.79
C PHE A 485 6.67 18.08 -25.70
N SER A 486 5.71 19.00 -25.69
CA SER A 486 4.28 18.67 -25.68
C SER A 486 3.81 18.17 -27.06
N GLU A 487 2.58 17.62 -27.11
CA GLU A 487 1.93 17.27 -28.39
C GLU A 487 1.76 18.48 -29.35
N LYS A 488 1.76 19.71 -28.82
CA LYS A 488 1.70 20.96 -29.59
C LYS A 488 3.08 21.52 -29.93
N ASN A 489 4.14 20.75 -29.64
CA ASN A 489 5.53 21.14 -29.79
C ASN A 489 5.92 22.37 -28.94
N GLU A 490 5.28 22.54 -27.79
CA GLU A 490 5.69 23.53 -26.79
C GLU A 490 6.77 22.90 -25.90
N THR A 491 7.82 23.65 -25.59
CA THR A 491 8.91 23.18 -24.75
C THR A 491 8.68 23.55 -23.30
N SER A 492 8.69 22.54 -22.43
CA SER A 492 8.87 22.68 -20.99
C SER A 492 10.20 22.03 -20.58
N TYR A 493 10.54 22.08 -19.30
CA TYR A 493 11.74 21.47 -18.76
C TYR A 493 11.39 20.53 -17.61
N ARG A 494 12.15 19.45 -17.50
CA ARG A 494 12.12 18.47 -16.40
C ARG A 494 13.47 18.40 -15.68
N PRO A 495 13.53 17.90 -14.43
CA PRO A 495 14.73 17.94 -13.60
C PRO A 495 15.84 16.96 -14.00
N THR A 496 15.48 15.81 -14.55
CA THR A 496 16.40 14.71 -14.83
C THR A 496 16.24 14.19 -16.26
N ASN A 497 17.24 13.47 -16.77
CA ASN A 497 17.17 12.88 -18.11
C ASN A 497 16.12 11.77 -18.18
N GLU A 498 16.40 10.64 -17.52
CA GLU A 498 15.63 9.39 -17.56
C GLU A 498 15.47 8.71 -16.18
N ASP A 499 15.95 9.36 -15.10
CA ASP A 499 16.00 8.79 -13.74
C ASP A 499 14.75 9.06 -12.90
N CYS A 500 13.63 9.38 -13.57
CA CYS A 500 12.36 9.62 -12.92
C CYS A 500 11.29 8.69 -13.47
N LEU A 501 10.52 8.06 -12.57
CA LEU A 501 9.32 7.31 -12.90
C LEU A 501 8.28 8.13 -13.69
N MET A 502 8.23 9.46 -13.49
CA MET A 502 7.35 10.36 -14.27
C MET A 502 7.83 10.56 -15.71
N ARG A 503 9.09 10.19 -16.01
CA ARG A 503 9.71 10.25 -17.33
C ARG A 503 9.68 8.89 -18.03
N ILE A 504 10.10 7.83 -17.34
CA ILE A 504 9.99 6.46 -17.82
C ILE A 504 9.25 5.63 -16.79
N VAL A 505 8.08 5.11 -17.16
CA VAL A 505 7.29 4.26 -16.26
C VAL A 505 8.01 2.97 -15.85
N THR A 506 9.05 2.57 -16.59
CA THR A 506 9.87 1.38 -16.26
C THR A 506 10.98 1.65 -15.25
N THR A 507 11.24 2.91 -14.91
CA THR A 507 12.14 3.30 -13.82
C THR A 507 11.34 3.28 -12.52
N PRO A 508 11.80 2.59 -11.47
CA PRO A 508 10.94 2.32 -10.33
C PRO A 508 10.84 3.49 -9.33
N ASP A 509 11.67 4.52 -9.44
CA ASP A 509 11.84 5.57 -8.43
C ASP A 509 11.49 6.96 -8.95
N PHE A 510 11.02 7.82 -8.05
CA PHE A 510 10.90 9.25 -8.32
C PHE A 510 12.27 9.93 -8.33
N CYS A 511 12.41 10.98 -9.15
CA CYS A 511 13.53 11.90 -9.00
C CYS A 511 13.39 12.68 -7.67
N LYS A 512 14.49 13.25 -7.16
CA LYS A 512 14.50 13.92 -5.85
C LYS A 512 13.44 15.04 -5.70
N PRO A 513 13.16 15.89 -6.70
CA PRO A 513 12.06 16.85 -6.64
C PRO A 513 10.67 16.21 -6.46
N CYS A 514 10.41 15.09 -7.13
CA CYS A 514 9.17 14.33 -6.95
C CYS A 514 9.12 13.67 -5.56
N THR A 515 10.22 13.10 -5.06
CA THR A 515 10.29 12.53 -3.70
C THR A 515 10.07 13.60 -2.61
N GLU A 516 10.67 14.78 -2.76
CA GLU A 516 10.44 15.91 -1.85
C GLU A 516 8.98 16.36 -1.89
N GLY A 517 8.39 16.43 -3.09
CA GLY A 517 6.95 16.66 -3.27
C GLY A 517 6.10 15.62 -2.55
N LEU A 518 6.48 14.33 -2.62
CA LEU A 518 5.78 13.24 -1.93
C LEU A 518 5.79 13.44 -0.41
N TRP A 519 6.95 13.76 0.17
CA TRP A 519 7.05 14.08 1.59
C TRP A 519 6.12 15.24 1.98
N HIS A 520 6.12 16.34 1.22
CA HIS A 520 5.23 17.46 1.49
C HIS A 520 3.76 17.10 1.37
N ALA A 521 3.37 16.34 0.35
CA ALA A 521 1.98 15.93 0.15
C ALA A 521 1.47 15.08 1.32
N LEU A 522 2.28 14.11 1.78
CA LEU A 522 1.89 13.21 2.87
C LEU A 522 1.93 13.90 4.24
N LEU A 523 2.96 14.71 4.53
CA LEU A 523 3.08 15.43 5.81
C LEU A 523 2.08 16.58 5.96
N ARG A 524 1.41 17.00 4.89
CA ARG A 524 0.21 17.82 5.02
C ARG A 524 -0.89 17.06 5.75
N ARG A 525 -1.04 15.75 5.52
CA ARG A 525 -2.10 14.91 6.12
C ARG A 525 -1.67 14.25 7.43
N VAL A 526 -0.37 14.09 7.66
CA VAL A 526 0.20 13.39 8.82
C VAL A 526 0.94 14.35 9.74
N ASP A 527 0.65 14.26 11.04
CA ASP A 527 1.43 14.85 12.11
C ASP A 527 2.53 13.89 12.58
N LEU A 528 3.72 14.41 12.84
CA LEU A 528 4.84 13.60 13.33
C LEU A 528 4.61 13.06 14.75
N ILE A 529 3.73 13.68 15.52
CA ILE A 529 3.33 13.23 16.87
C ILE A 529 2.03 12.46 16.75
N ASP A 530 2.07 11.16 17.01
CA ASP A 530 0.89 10.31 17.05
C ASP A 530 0.08 10.54 18.33
N ASP A 531 0.75 10.67 19.49
CA ASP A 531 0.09 10.98 20.75
C ASP A 531 1.05 11.54 21.82
N LEU A 532 0.48 12.19 22.83
CA LEU A 532 1.15 12.62 24.06
C LEU A 532 0.29 12.23 25.27
N GLU A 533 0.57 11.07 25.84
CA GLU A 533 -0.19 10.52 26.96
C GLU A 533 0.42 10.88 28.31
N VAL A 534 -0.44 11.18 29.29
CA VAL A 534 -0.05 11.36 30.69
C VAL A 534 -0.46 10.13 31.48
N GLY A 535 0.55 9.33 31.84
CA GLY A 535 0.39 8.04 32.51
C GLY A 535 0.91 8.02 33.95
N CYS A 536 0.96 6.81 34.49
CA CYS A 536 1.52 6.46 35.79
C CYS A 536 2.17 5.08 35.71
N GLU A 537 3.41 4.97 36.17
CA GLU A 537 4.13 3.69 36.23
C GLU A 537 4.71 3.49 37.63
N LYS A 538 4.97 2.25 38.03
CA LYS A 538 5.70 1.97 39.26
C LYS A 538 7.19 2.00 38.99
N ASP A 539 7.92 2.74 39.80
CA ASP A 539 9.38 2.73 39.78
C ASP A 539 9.95 1.42 40.38
N ALA A 540 11.29 1.32 40.38
CA ALA A 540 12.01 0.15 40.88
C ALA A 540 11.79 -0.11 42.38
N ASP A 541 11.40 0.91 43.15
CA ASP A 541 11.11 0.83 44.58
C ASP A 541 9.62 0.51 44.86
N GLY A 542 8.80 0.48 43.80
CA GLY A 542 7.37 0.15 43.85
C GLY A 542 6.46 1.35 44.09
N ASP A 543 7.02 2.56 44.10
CA ASP A 543 6.30 3.83 44.23
C ASP A 543 5.76 4.27 42.86
N TRP A 544 4.62 4.96 42.86
CA TRP A 544 3.99 5.42 41.62
C TRP A 544 4.59 6.74 41.16
N ALA A 545 5.19 6.74 39.97
CA ALA A 545 5.70 7.91 39.29
C ALA A 545 4.80 8.32 38.12
N ARG A 546 4.70 9.63 37.87
CA ARG A 546 3.99 10.17 36.71
C ARG A 546 4.85 10.00 35.47
N THR A 547 4.23 9.57 34.38
CA THR A 547 4.90 9.44 33.09
C THR A 547 4.27 10.35 32.06
N LEU A 548 5.08 10.93 31.19
CA LEU A 548 4.62 11.52 29.93
C LEU A 548 5.22 10.70 28.81
N GLU A 549 4.37 10.08 28.00
CA GLU A 549 4.78 9.21 26.89
C GLU A 549 4.41 9.88 25.57
N LEU A 550 5.44 10.17 24.79
CA LEU A 550 5.35 10.74 23.45
C LEU A 550 5.45 9.61 22.43
N SER A 551 4.36 9.41 21.69
CA SER A 551 4.31 8.53 20.54
C SER A 551 4.59 9.35 19.29
N LEU A 552 5.64 8.99 18.55
CA LEU A 552 5.99 9.60 17.27
C LEU A 552 5.73 8.60 16.14
N VAL A 553 5.47 9.13 14.95
CA VAL A 553 5.52 8.32 13.72
C VAL A 553 6.89 7.63 13.66
N PRO A 554 6.96 6.31 13.37
CA PRO A 554 8.20 5.55 13.45
C PRO A 554 9.13 5.85 12.26
N LEU A 555 9.75 7.04 12.27
CA LEU A 555 10.78 7.53 11.34
C LEU A 555 12.13 7.63 12.05
N ALA A 556 13.22 7.83 11.29
CA ALA A 556 14.58 7.93 11.83
C ALA A 556 14.95 6.69 12.67
N HIS A 557 15.54 6.93 13.84
CA HIS A 557 15.95 5.87 14.77
C HIS A 557 14.79 5.07 15.36
N LEU A 558 13.53 5.44 15.08
CA LEU A 558 12.33 4.73 15.53
C LEU A 558 11.81 3.71 14.50
N ARG A 559 12.42 3.63 13.31
CA ARG A 559 12.05 2.61 12.31
C ARG A 559 12.45 1.21 12.79
N GLU A 560 11.60 0.23 12.54
CA GLU A 560 11.96 -1.19 12.66
C GLU A 560 13.06 -1.58 11.67
N ASN A 561 12.95 -1.09 10.44
CA ASN A 561 13.89 -1.35 9.35
C ASN A 561 14.55 -0.03 8.90
N PRO A 562 15.85 0.16 9.12
CA PRO A 562 16.56 1.35 8.66
C PRO A 562 16.49 1.51 7.13
N VAL A 563 16.48 2.77 6.69
CA VAL A 563 16.51 3.16 5.28
C VAL A 563 17.89 3.72 4.91
N ASP A 564 18.28 3.65 3.64
CA ASP A 564 19.55 4.20 3.14
C ASP A 564 19.42 5.71 2.84
N VAL A 565 18.95 6.46 3.83
CA VAL A 565 18.70 7.90 3.78
C VAL A 565 19.10 8.49 5.13
N ALA A 566 19.80 9.62 5.12
CA ALA A 566 20.13 10.33 6.34
C ALA A 566 18.87 11.01 6.91
N GLU A 567 18.42 10.56 8.08
CA GLU A 567 17.24 11.08 8.78
C GLU A 567 17.44 11.14 10.30
N SER A 568 16.76 12.07 10.98
CA SER A 568 16.84 12.23 12.44
C SER A 568 15.59 12.90 13.02
N TYR A 569 15.34 12.62 14.30
CA TYR A 569 14.40 13.38 15.12
C TYR A 569 15.17 14.22 16.15
N THR A 570 14.76 15.47 16.31
CA THR A 570 15.16 16.33 17.44
C THR A 570 13.91 16.62 18.27
N ILE A 571 13.93 16.22 19.54
CA ILE A 571 12.80 16.41 20.46
C ILE A 571 13.21 17.41 21.54
N THR A 572 12.47 18.50 21.63
CA THR A 572 12.69 19.55 22.64
C THR A 572 11.48 19.65 23.55
N TRP A 573 11.69 19.45 24.85
CA TRP A 573 10.65 19.59 25.87
C TRP A 573 10.70 20.95 26.53
N MET A 574 9.53 21.48 26.85
CA MET A 574 9.35 22.68 27.67
C MET A 574 8.37 22.39 28.80
N LYS A 575 8.67 22.91 29.99
CA LYS A 575 7.79 22.89 31.16
C LYS A 575 7.54 24.31 31.59
N ASP A 576 6.27 24.70 31.64
CA ASP A 576 5.81 26.04 32.02
C ASP A 576 6.47 27.18 31.21
N GLY A 577 6.81 26.90 29.95
CA GLY A 577 7.44 27.84 29.03
C GLY A 577 8.98 27.88 29.07
N GLU A 578 9.62 27.09 29.93
CA GLU A 578 11.08 26.96 29.98
C GLU A 578 11.55 25.63 29.37
N VAL A 579 12.61 25.66 28.56
CA VAL A 579 13.17 24.46 27.92
C VAL A 579 13.83 23.57 28.95
N VAL A 580 13.45 22.29 28.97
CA VAL A 580 13.97 21.28 29.90
C VAL A 580 14.99 20.42 29.18
N THR A 581 16.25 20.88 29.18
CA THR A 581 17.33 20.26 28.39
C THR A 581 17.67 18.83 28.77
N GLU A 582 17.42 18.42 30.02
CA GLU A 582 17.60 17.05 30.50
C GLU A 582 16.71 16.04 29.76
N PHE A 583 15.57 16.48 29.23
CA PHE A 583 14.59 15.66 28.53
C PHE A 583 14.78 15.67 27.00
N THR A 584 15.82 16.33 26.49
CA THR A 584 16.08 16.39 25.04
C THR A 584 16.17 15.00 24.43
N ASN A 585 15.49 14.78 23.31
CA ASN A 585 15.43 13.50 22.59
C ASN A 585 14.83 12.32 23.38
N GLN A 586 14.21 12.56 24.54
CA GLN A 586 13.46 11.53 25.26
C GLN A 586 12.02 11.45 24.74
N THR A 587 11.53 10.24 24.50
CA THR A 587 10.13 9.95 24.18
C THR A 587 9.30 9.57 25.41
N LYS A 588 9.95 9.29 26.54
CA LYS A 588 9.29 8.99 27.81
C LYS A 588 9.96 9.74 28.93
N LEU A 589 9.17 10.50 29.68
CA LEU A 589 9.60 11.23 30.86
C LEU A 589 9.03 10.56 32.10
N VAL A 590 9.83 10.43 33.16
CA VAL A 590 9.39 10.03 34.49
C VAL A 590 9.73 11.19 35.43
N ASP A 591 8.72 11.84 36.01
CA ASP A 591 8.90 12.98 36.92
C ASP A 591 8.61 12.53 38.37
N ASP A 592 9.61 12.64 39.24
CA ASP A 592 9.74 12.07 40.59
C ASP A 592 9.02 12.86 41.69
N GLY A 593 8.04 13.69 41.32
CA GLY A 593 7.11 14.31 42.27
C GLY A 593 6.83 15.79 42.02
N ASN A 594 7.47 16.41 41.03
CA ASN A 594 7.25 17.81 40.64
C ASN A 594 6.46 17.93 39.33
N ALA A 595 5.80 16.85 38.91
CA ALA A 595 5.14 16.65 37.62
C ALA A 595 3.98 17.61 37.27
N VAL A 596 3.61 18.54 38.15
CA VAL A 596 2.52 19.48 37.88
C VAL A 596 3.06 20.63 37.02
N GLY A 597 2.41 20.90 35.91
CA GLY A 597 2.81 21.96 34.99
C GLY A 597 2.23 21.79 33.60
N SER A 598 2.42 22.80 32.78
CA SER A 598 2.15 22.75 31.34
C SER A 598 3.38 22.20 30.63
N TYR A 599 3.25 21.01 30.06
CA TYR A 599 4.29 20.39 29.24
C TYR A 599 4.00 20.67 27.78
N MET A 600 5.03 21.04 27.04
CA MET A 600 4.99 21.18 25.59
C MET A 600 6.19 20.45 25.01
N VAL A 601 5.97 19.75 23.91
CA VAL A 601 7.01 19.03 23.19
C VAL A 601 7.01 19.46 21.75
N HIS A 602 8.20 19.75 21.25
CA HIS A 602 8.48 20.06 19.85
C HIS A 602 9.27 18.90 19.25
N ALA A 603 8.69 18.25 18.25
CA ALA A 603 9.36 17.21 17.47
C ALA A 603 9.71 17.79 16.10
N GLN A 604 11.00 17.82 15.77
CA GLN A 604 11.50 18.21 14.47
C GLN A 604 12.09 17.00 13.76
N TYR A 605 11.55 16.65 12.61
CA TYR A 605 12.09 15.62 11.73
C TYR A 605 13.01 16.26 10.69
N ALA A 606 14.10 15.59 10.34
CA ALA A 606 14.99 15.99 9.26
C ALA A 606 15.30 14.78 8.40
N THR A 607 15.30 14.95 7.08
CA THR A 607 15.68 13.94 6.09
C THR A 607 16.41 14.63 4.94
N GLU A 608 17.42 13.98 4.37
CA GLU A 608 18.10 14.50 3.16
C GLU A 608 17.22 14.50 1.91
N GLU A 609 16.04 13.85 1.93
CA GLU A 609 15.06 13.86 0.85
C GLU A 609 14.22 15.14 0.79
N VAL A 610 14.28 15.98 1.83
CA VAL A 610 13.63 17.29 1.87
C VAL A 610 14.69 18.36 2.16
N ARG A 611 14.98 19.19 1.16
CA ARG A 611 15.92 20.31 1.28
C ARG A 611 15.21 21.62 1.61
N VAL A 612 13.95 21.77 1.21
CA VAL A 612 13.19 23.02 1.38
C VAL A 612 11.78 22.75 1.91
N ASP A 613 11.55 23.06 3.19
CA ASP A 613 10.23 22.97 3.84
C ASP A 613 9.65 24.37 4.09
N LYS A 614 8.96 24.92 3.08
CA LYS A 614 8.39 26.28 3.16
C LYS A 614 7.22 26.39 4.13
N ASP A 615 6.52 25.27 4.36
CA ASP A 615 5.26 25.23 5.10
C ASP A 615 5.42 24.71 6.54
N GLY A 616 6.65 24.36 6.94
CA GLY A 616 6.97 23.89 8.30
C GLY A 616 6.41 22.51 8.62
N LEU A 617 6.22 21.66 7.61
CA LEU A 617 5.60 20.34 7.73
C LEU A 617 6.49 19.33 8.47
N LEU A 618 7.80 19.59 8.55
CA LEU A 618 8.77 18.76 9.26
C LEU A 618 8.82 19.03 10.78
N THR A 619 7.95 19.90 11.31
CA THR A 619 7.92 20.21 12.74
C THR A 619 6.51 20.08 13.33
N SER A 620 6.39 19.33 14.42
CA SER A 620 5.15 19.11 15.16
C SER A 620 5.27 19.57 16.60
N THR A 621 4.13 19.98 17.19
CA THR A 621 4.07 20.42 18.58
C THR A 621 2.85 19.85 19.26
N ALA A 622 3.03 19.23 20.42
CA ALA A 622 1.96 18.80 21.29
C ALA A 622 2.12 19.44 22.67
N ALA A 623 1.01 19.66 23.38
CA ALA A 623 1.01 20.18 24.73
C ALA A 623 0.02 19.42 25.59
N SER A 624 0.39 19.17 26.84
CA SER A 624 -0.46 18.53 27.83
C SER A 624 -0.30 19.21 29.19
N PHE A 625 -1.37 19.25 29.97
CA PHE A 625 -1.35 19.85 31.30
C PHE A 625 -1.51 18.76 32.35
N VAL A 626 -0.52 18.66 33.24
CA VAL A 626 -0.54 17.72 34.36
C VAL A 626 -1.02 18.46 35.60
N GLY A 627 -2.26 18.18 36.03
CA GLY A 627 -2.91 18.90 37.13
C GLY A 627 -2.59 18.37 38.54
N THR A 628 -2.04 17.17 38.69
CA THR A 628 -1.75 16.56 39.99
C THR A 628 -0.47 15.72 39.96
N SER A 629 0.39 15.89 40.96
CA SER A 629 1.60 15.06 41.13
C SER A 629 1.27 13.63 41.58
N THR A 630 0.11 13.39 42.19
CA THR A 630 -0.28 12.06 42.66
C THR A 630 -0.83 11.19 41.53
N CYS A 631 -0.23 10.01 41.36
CA CYS A 631 -0.81 8.89 40.64
C CYS A 631 -1.91 8.24 41.48
N VAL A 632 -3.09 8.85 41.53
CA VAL A 632 -4.26 8.17 42.08
C VAL A 632 -4.71 7.16 41.03
N VAL A 633 -4.61 5.87 41.32
CA VAL A 633 -5.38 4.86 40.59
C VAL A 633 -6.85 5.25 40.76
N VAL A 634 -7.39 5.97 39.79
CA VAL A 634 -8.82 6.29 39.74
C VAL A 634 -9.52 4.97 39.43
N LEU A 635 -9.79 4.21 40.47
CA LEU A 635 -10.67 3.05 40.48
C LEU A 635 -12.15 3.50 40.30
N VAL A 636 -12.40 4.52 39.46
CA VAL A 636 -13.70 5.20 39.32
C VAL A 636 -14.27 5.09 37.90
N ILE A 637 -13.54 4.59 36.89
CA ILE A 637 -14.12 4.47 35.53
C ILE A 637 -14.59 3.05 35.17
N LEU A 638 -14.06 1.99 35.82
CA LEU A 638 -14.60 0.63 35.63
C LEU A 638 -15.88 0.35 36.45
N GLN A 639 -16.22 1.19 37.45
CA GLN A 639 -17.49 1.09 38.17
C GLN A 639 -18.60 1.97 37.56
N ALA A 640 -18.26 3.05 36.85
CA ALA A 640 -19.24 3.94 36.23
C ALA A 640 -19.92 3.29 35.01
N GLN A 641 -19.18 2.57 34.16
CA GLN A 641 -19.77 1.82 33.04
C GLN A 641 -20.63 0.65 33.53
N ALA A 642 -20.21 -0.07 34.57
CA ALA A 642 -21.03 -1.14 35.18
C ALA A 642 -22.31 -0.59 35.84
N LEU A 643 -22.26 0.59 36.46
CA LEU A 643 -23.44 1.25 37.04
C LEU A 643 -24.37 1.84 35.98
N GLN A 644 -23.86 2.30 34.85
CA GLN A 644 -24.65 2.85 33.74
C GLN A 644 -25.38 1.74 32.97
N SER A 645 -24.75 0.57 32.78
CA SER A 645 -25.42 -0.63 32.26
C SER A 645 -26.49 -1.18 33.21
N ALA A 646 -26.26 -1.08 34.52
CA ALA A 646 -27.25 -1.47 35.54
C ALA A 646 -28.42 -0.47 35.65
N PHE A 647 -28.18 0.84 35.46
CA PHE A 647 -29.24 1.86 35.49
C PHE A 647 -30.14 1.82 34.25
N ILE A 648 -29.57 1.53 33.06
CA ILE A 648 -30.32 1.38 31.81
C ILE A 648 -31.17 0.10 31.82
N SER A 649 -30.69 -0.98 32.45
CA SER A 649 -31.49 -2.20 32.69
C SER A 649 -32.63 -2.01 33.70
N LEU A 650 -32.52 -1.06 34.64
CA LEU A 650 -33.57 -0.79 35.62
C LEU A 650 -34.67 0.18 35.12
N HIS A 651 -34.41 0.97 34.07
CA HIS A 651 -35.35 1.99 33.56
C HIS A 651 -36.11 1.59 32.29
N THR A 652 -35.91 0.38 31.76
CA THR A 652 -36.65 -0.14 30.59
C THR A 652 -37.74 -1.16 30.93
N ALA A 653 -38.02 -1.40 32.22
CA ALA A 653 -39.18 -2.19 32.65
C ALA A 653 -40.44 -1.30 32.77
N PRO A 654 -41.55 -1.60 32.09
CA PRO A 654 -42.76 -0.79 32.14
C PRO A 654 -43.47 -0.91 33.50
N LEU A 655 -43.83 0.24 34.07
CA LEU A 655 -44.66 0.36 35.27
C LEU A 655 -46.07 -0.21 35.00
N ALA A 656 -46.34 -1.41 35.51
CA ALA A 656 -47.71 -1.90 35.71
C ALA A 656 -48.14 -1.60 37.15
N SER A 657 -49.18 -0.79 37.27
CA SER A 657 -49.89 -0.50 38.51
C SER A 657 -50.66 -1.71 39.02
N SER A 658 -50.51 -2.11 40.28
CA SER A 658 -51.67 -2.39 41.17
C SER A 658 -51.23 -2.68 42.61
N THR A 659 -52.18 -2.41 43.48
CA THR A 659 -52.16 -2.33 44.93
C THR A 659 -52.28 -3.68 45.63
N GLY A 660 -51.58 -3.86 46.76
CA GLY A 660 -51.99 -4.78 47.83
C GLY A 660 -51.04 -5.95 48.10
N GLY A 661 -50.31 -5.89 49.22
CA GLY A 661 -49.48 -7.00 49.70
C GLY A 661 -48.82 -6.68 51.05
N SER A 662 -48.95 -7.57 52.03
CA SER A 662 -48.73 -7.33 53.46
C SER A 662 -47.25 -7.26 53.90
N ARG A 663 -47.03 -6.81 55.15
CA ARG A 663 -45.73 -6.49 55.78
C ARG A 663 -44.81 -7.68 56.03
N GLU A 664 -45.17 -8.90 55.58
CA GLU A 664 -44.45 -10.15 55.89
C GLU A 664 -43.68 -10.72 54.70
N GLU A 665 -43.96 -10.30 53.46
CA GLU A 665 -43.18 -10.69 52.26
C GLU A 665 -41.91 -9.86 52.01
N ARG A 666 -41.72 -8.73 52.71
CA ARG A 666 -40.49 -7.93 52.61
C ARG A 666 -39.33 -8.48 53.44
N ARG A 667 -39.55 -9.48 54.31
CA ARG A 667 -38.50 -10.03 55.20
C ARG A 667 -37.81 -11.28 54.65
N THR A 668 -38.36 -11.94 53.64
CA THR A 668 -37.79 -13.14 53.03
C THR A 668 -36.98 -12.88 51.76
N ALA A 669 -37.13 -11.70 51.14
CA ALA A 669 -36.29 -11.26 50.03
C ALA A 669 -34.90 -10.74 50.48
N ASP A 670 -34.77 -10.27 51.73
CA ASP A 670 -33.52 -9.71 52.28
C ASP A 670 -32.52 -10.79 52.73
N LEU A 671 -32.98 -12.04 52.97
CA LEU A 671 -32.15 -13.14 53.48
C LEU A 671 -31.53 -14.04 52.40
N ARG A 672 -31.90 -13.89 51.12
CA ARG A 672 -31.26 -14.63 50.00
C ARG A 672 -30.20 -13.84 49.25
N LEU A 673 -30.12 -12.52 49.46
CA LEU A 673 -29.11 -11.67 48.84
C LEU A 673 -27.76 -11.69 49.59
N HIS A 674 -27.73 -12.14 50.85
CA HIS A 674 -26.51 -12.28 51.65
C HIS A 674 -25.76 -13.61 51.50
N HIS A 675 -26.27 -14.56 50.71
CA HIS A 675 -25.66 -15.90 50.55
C HIS A 675 -24.98 -16.16 49.21
N GLN A 676 -24.91 -15.17 48.31
CA GLN A 676 -24.16 -15.27 47.04
C GLN A 676 -22.93 -14.36 46.93
N VAL A 677 -22.60 -13.58 47.97
CA VAL A 677 -21.42 -12.69 47.97
C VAL A 677 -20.23 -13.33 48.72
N LEU A 678 -20.34 -14.59 49.16
CA LEU A 678 -19.30 -15.26 49.97
C LEU A 678 -18.81 -16.58 49.35
N ILE A 679 -18.62 -16.66 48.03
CA ILE A 679 -17.92 -17.78 47.35
C ILE A 679 -17.16 -17.27 46.11
N VAL A 680 -16.20 -16.33 46.25
CA VAL A 680 -15.13 -16.09 45.24
C VAL A 680 -13.84 -15.56 45.88
N PHE A 681 -13.49 -16.02 47.09
CA PHE A 681 -12.17 -15.72 47.68
C PHE A 681 -11.69 -16.91 48.52
N ALA A 682 -11.00 -17.87 47.90
CA ALA A 682 -9.97 -18.73 48.50
C ALA A 682 -9.44 -19.76 47.48
N THR A 683 -8.16 -20.11 47.62
CA THR A 683 -7.33 -21.12 46.89
C THR A 683 -6.69 -20.59 45.59
N THR A 684 -5.36 -20.60 45.36
CA THR A 684 -4.22 -21.23 46.06
C THR A 684 -2.88 -20.57 45.67
N THR A 685 -1.99 -20.47 46.64
CA THR A 685 -0.54 -20.14 46.57
C THR A 685 0.33 -21.33 46.13
N THR A 686 1.63 -21.05 45.86
CA THR A 686 2.83 -21.93 45.78
C THR A 686 3.17 -22.49 44.39
N THR A 687 4.40 -22.54 43.84
CA THR A 687 5.81 -22.57 44.34
C THR A 687 6.80 -22.20 43.20
N SER A 688 7.94 -21.57 43.53
CA SER A 688 9.22 -21.59 42.78
C SER A 688 9.95 -22.94 43.02
N PRO A 689 10.92 -23.42 42.18
CA PRO A 689 12.34 -22.98 42.37
C PRO A 689 13.36 -23.17 41.21
N PHE A 690 14.56 -22.56 41.42
CA PHE A 690 15.94 -22.89 40.96
C PHE A 690 16.60 -22.24 39.70
N LEU A 691 17.65 -21.46 40.01
CA LEU A 691 18.83 -21.01 39.23
C LEU A 691 19.88 -22.14 39.04
N PRO A 692 20.85 -22.08 38.08
CA PRO A 692 22.12 -21.31 38.22
C PRO A 692 22.65 -20.64 36.90
N SER A 693 23.15 -19.40 36.93
CA SER A 693 24.56 -18.94 37.10
C SER A 693 25.48 -19.04 35.85
N ALA A 694 25.91 -17.87 35.35
CA ALA A 694 27.28 -17.50 34.91
C ALA A 694 27.22 -16.05 34.37
N ALA A 695 27.68 -15.05 35.13
CA ALA A 695 29.07 -14.55 35.26
C ALA A 695 29.37 -13.39 34.29
N GLU A 696 29.70 -12.25 34.89
CA GLU A 696 29.99 -10.93 34.33
C GLU A 696 31.16 -10.94 33.33
N MET A 697 31.11 -10.06 32.32
CA MET A 697 32.23 -9.18 32.01
C MET A 697 31.72 -7.77 31.65
N SER A 698 32.35 -6.81 32.29
CA SER A 698 32.04 -5.39 32.41
C SER A 698 32.25 -4.61 31.10
N PHE A 699 31.36 -3.65 30.85
CA PHE A 699 31.34 -2.74 29.71
C PHE A 699 32.06 -1.43 30.07
N GLN A 700 33.38 -1.48 30.30
CA GLN A 700 34.11 -0.28 30.74
C GLN A 700 35.54 -0.10 30.20
N ASP A 701 35.94 -0.72 29.09
CA ASP A 701 37.32 -0.59 28.55
C ASP A 701 37.44 -0.17 27.07
N ILE A 702 36.40 0.39 26.43
CA ILE A 702 36.54 1.00 25.08
C ILE A 702 35.88 2.39 25.01
N GLU A 703 35.99 3.18 26.08
CA GLU A 703 35.60 4.60 26.10
C GLU A 703 36.79 5.58 26.18
N ALA A 704 38.02 5.13 25.94
CA ALA A 704 39.18 6.03 25.94
C ALA A 704 40.07 5.86 24.70
N GLY A 705 39.68 6.55 23.61
CA GLY A 705 40.43 6.59 22.35
C GLY A 705 40.26 7.91 21.61
N LEU A 706 40.71 8.99 22.25
CA LEU A 706 40.99 10.34 21.74
C LEU A 706 40.91 10.56 20.21
N ALA A 707 39.96 11.42 19.83
CA ALA A 707 40.04 12.46 18.79
C ALA A 707 40.90 12.20 17.54
N GLN A 708 40.22 11.92 16.42
CA GLN A 708 40.57 12.54 15.14
C GLN A 708 39.30 13.15 14.51
N ARG A 709 39.40 14.43 14.13
CA ARG A 709 38.36 15.23 13.47
C ARG A 709 37.85 14.56 12.20
N PRO A 710 36.56 14.72 11.83
CA PRO A 710 36.09 14.29 10.52
C PRO A 710 36.66 15.20 9.43
N LEU A 711 37.35 14.59 8.47
CA LEU A 711 37.55 15.17 7.14
C LEU A 711 36.26 14.93 6.34
N SER A 712 35.91 15.94 5.55
CA SER A 712 34.74 16.17 4.68
C SER A 712 33.96 14.95 4.14
N PRO A 713 32.63 15.11 3.90
CA PRO A 713 31.81 14.08 3.25
C PRO A 713 32.17 14.01 1.77
N GLY A 714 32.86 12.94 1.38
CA GLY A 714 33.20 12.64 0.00
C GLY A 714 32.31 11.54 -0.56
N SER A 715 31.46 11.90 -1.53
CA SER A 715 31.24 11.22 -2.82
C SER A 715 31.27 9.67 -2.83
N THR A 716 30.11 9.06 -3.07
CA THR A 716 29.95 7.66 -3.50
C THR A 716 30.32 7.49 -4.98
N VAL A 717 31.57 7.77 -5.31
CA VAL A 717 32.22 7.27 -6.54
C VAL A 717 33.07 6.07 -6.11
N PRO A 718 32.98 4.89 -6.77
CA PRO A 718 33.83 3.74 -6.46
C PRO A 718 35.30 4.17 -6.55
N GLN A 719 36.03 4.11 -5.44
CA GLN A 719 37.39 4.66 -5.36
C GLN A 719 38.44 3.67 -5.91
N SER A 720 38.06 2.41 -6.16
CA SER A 720 38.96 1.38 -6.70
C SER A 720 38.26 0.35 -7.61
N PRO A 721 39.00 -0.31 -8.52
CA PRO A 721 38.46 -1.43 -9.33
C PRO A 721 37.94 -2.60 -8.49
N GLU A 722 38.51 -2.83 -7.30
CA GLU A 722 38.10 -3.89 -6.37
C GLU A 722 36.72 -3.60 -5.75
N GLU A 723 36.44 -2.32 -5.45
CA GLU A 723 35.15 -1.85 -4.95
C GLU A 723 34.06 -1.89 -6.03
N SER A 724 34.39 -1.54 -7.28
CA SER A 724 33.46 -1.70 -8.41
C SER A 724 33.13 -3.18 -8.67
N ALA A 725 34.10 -4.07 -8.55
CA ALA A 725 33.87 -5.51 -8.65
C ALA A 725 33.01 -6.05 -7.50
N PHE A 726 33.21 -5.54 -6.28
CA PHE A 726 32.39 -5.88 -5.12
C PHE A 726 30.92 -5.50 -5.33
N LEU A 727 30.66 -4.24 -5.73
CA LEU A 727 29.31 -3.74 -5.98
C LEU A 727 28.62 -4.47 -7.16
N GLY A 728 29.36 -4.78 -8.22
CA GLY A 728 28.83 -5.55 -9.34
C GLY A 728 28.42 -6.97 -8.94
N LEU A 729 29.23 -7.63 -8.11
CA LEU A 729 28.93 -8.98 -7.62
C LEU A 729 27.77 -8.97 -6.61
N GLN A 730 27.69 -7.94 -5.77
CA GLN A 730 26.60 -7.74 -4.82
C GLN A 730 25.27 -7.52 -5.54
N SER A 731 25.25 -6.66 -6.57
CA SER A 731 24.08 -6.44 -7.41
C SER A 731 23.64 -7.72 -8.14
N SER A 732 24.60 -8.54 -8.59
CA SER A 732 24.31 -9.84 -9.18
C SER A 732 23.64 -10.80 -8.19
N LEU A 733 24.12 -10.86 -6.94
CA LEU A 733 23.52 -11.68 -5.89
C LEU A 733 22.11 -11.19 -5.54
N SER A 734 21.89 -9.88 -5.39
CA SER A 734 20.55 -9.30 -5.16
C SER A 734 19.57 -9.62 -6.29
N LEU A 735 20.01 -9.59 -7.55
CA LEU A 735 19.17 -9.99 -8.68
C LEU A 735 18.82 -11.48 -8.64
N GLN A 736 19.75 -12.34 -8.18
CA GLN A 736 19.49 -13.77 -8.01
C GLN A 736 18.48 -14.01 -6.89
N VAL A 737 18.59 -13.32 -5.75
CA VAL A 737 17.59 -13.35 -4.66
C VAL A 737 16.19 -13.04 -5.19
N PHE A 738 16.04 -11.95 -5.94
CA PHE A 738 14.76 -11.55 -6.54
C PHE A 738 14.18 -12.65 -7.45
N LYS A 739 15.01 -13.21 -8.34
CA LYS A 739 14.58 -14.26 -9.27
C LYS A 739 14.24 -15.58 -8.57
N ILE A 740 14.98 -15.94 -7.52
CA ILE A 740 14.66 -17.11 -6.69
C ILE A 740 13.28 -16.94 -6.07
N ASN A 741 12.98 -15.78 -5.47
CA ASN A 741 11.66 -15.52 -4.87
C ASN A 741 10.52 -15.56 -5.90
N SER A 742 10.73 -14.99 -7.09
CA SER A 742 9.76 -15.08 -8.19
C SER A 742 9.52 -16.53 -8.64
N ASN A 743 10.59 -17.30 -8.83
CA ASN A 743 10.47 -18.71 -9.19
C ASN A 743 9.78 -19.54 -8.11
N VAL A 744 10.04 -19.27 -6.83
CA VAL A 744 9.38 -19.95 -5.70
C VAL A 744 7.86 -19.79 -5.77
N GLN A 745 7.36 -18.58 -6.07
CA GLN A 745 5.93 -18.35 -6.26
C GLN A 745 5.38 -19.11 -7.48
N GLY A 746 6.13 -19.14 -8.57
CA GLY A 746 5.79 -19.93 -9.75
C GLY A 746 5.72 -21.44 -9.46
N ILE A 747 6.65 -21.97 -8.67
CA ILE A 747 6.68 -23.37 -8.24
C ILE A 747 5.43 -23.68 -7.41
N LEU A 748 5.11 -22.88 -6.39
CA LEU A 748 3.93 -23.08 -5.54
C LEU A 748 2.63 -23.10 -6.35
N LYS A 749 2.48 -22.15 -7.29
CA LYS A 749 1.32 -22.10 -8.19
C LYS A 749 1.16 -23.35 -9.06
N LEU A 750 2.27 -23.89 -9.57
CA LEU A 750 2.25 -25.12 -10.37
C LEU A 750 1.96 -26.35 -9.50
N VAL A 751 2.45 -26.37 -8.26
CA VAL A 751 2.20 -27.44 -7.29
C VAL A 751 0.73 -27.53 -6.92
N ASP A 752 0.03 -26.41 -6.71
CA ASP A 752 -1.41 -26.41 -6.37
C ASP A 752 -2.29 -27.05 -7.45
N GLN A 753 -1.83 -27.03 -8.70
CA GLN A 753 -2.54 -27.61 -9.83
C GLN A 753 -2.29 -29.12 -9.98
N LEU A 754 -1.32 -29.69 -9.25
CA LEU A 754 -1.03 -31.12 -9.26
C LEU A 754 -2.17 -31.92 -8.62
N GLY A 755 -2.54 -33.03 -9.27
CA GLY A 755 -3.64 -33.89 -8.84
C GLY A 755 -5.04 -33.32 -9.10
N THR A 756 -5.15 -32.18 -9.77
CA THR A 756 -6.44 -31.57 -10.17
C THR A 756 -6.76 -31.90 -11.62
N GLY A 757 -7.95 -31.54 -12.11
CA GLY A 757 -8.32 -31.68 -13.52
C GLY A 757 -7.45 -30.86 -14.50
N ARG A 758 -6.50 -30.06 -14.00
CA ARG A 758 -5.52 -29.30 -14.79
C ARG A 758 -4.11 -29.93 -14.81
N ASP A 759 -3.92 -31.07 -14.13
CA ASP A 759 -2.64 -31.79 -14.15
C ASP A 759 -2.34 -32.32 -15.56
N SER A 760 -1.19 -31.92 -16.10
CA SER A 760 -0.74 -32.33 -17.43
C SER A 760 0.78 -32.53 -17.47
N ALA A 761 1.27 -33.31 -18.42
CA ALA A 761 2.71 -33.50 -18.63
C ALA A 761 3.44 -32.16 -18.88
N ALA A 762 2.79 -31.21 -19.57
CA ALA A 762 3.35 -29.88 -19.79
C ALA A 762 3.52 -29.08 -18.49
N LEU A 763 2.55 -29.18 -17.59
CA LEU A 763 2.60 -28.52 -16.28
C LEU A 763 3.73 -29.09 -15.40
N ARG A 764 3.87 -30.41 -15.36
CA ARG A 764 4.95 -31.09 -14.61
C ARG A 764 6.33 -30.74 -15.16
N LYS A 765 6.46 -30.71 -16.48
CA LYS A 765 7.69 -30.26 -17.14
C LYS A 765 8.04 -28.83 -16.73
N SER A 766 7.07 -27.91 -16.75
CA SER A 766 7.29 -26.53 -16.30
C SER A 766 7.69 -26.45 -14.82
N LEU A 767 7.09 -27.29 -13.96
CA LEU A 767 7.45 -27.36 -12.55
C LEU A 767 8.89 -27.87 -12.35
N HIS A 768 9.29 -28.90 -13.08
CA HIS A 768 10.66 -29.41 -13.08
C HIS A 768 11.66 -28.38 -13.61
N ASP A 769 11.41 -27.78 -14.78
CA ASP A 769 12.27 -26.77 -15.39
C ASP A 769 12.47 -25.55 -14.48
N LEU A 770 11.39 -25.10 -13.80
CA LEU A 770 11.44 -23.98 -12.86
C LEU A 770 12.19 -24.34 -11.57
N THR A 771 11.99 -25.55 -11.05
CA THR A 771 12.73 -26.06 -9.88
C THR A 771 14.23 -26.16 -10.16
N GLU A 772 14.62 -26.67 -11.32
CA GLU A 772 16.03 -26.83 -11.70
C GLU A 772 16.70 -25.47 -11.98
N SER A 773 16.01 -24.58 -12.69
CA SER A 773 16.46 -23.19 -12.88
C SER A 773 16.72 -22.47 -11.55
N THR A 774 15.86 -22.71 -10.56
CA THR A 774 15.98 -22.13 -9.21
C THR A 774 17.15 -22.73 -8.44
N ARG A 775 17.34 -24.06 -8.50
CA ARG A 775 18.53 -24.74 -7.94
C ARG A 775 19.82 -24.18 -8.53
N ALA A 776 19.88 -23.97 -9.84
CA ALA A 776 21.04 -23.38 -10.52
C ALA A 776 21.31 -21.93 -10.10
N MET A 777 20.27 -21.15 -9.74
CA MET A 777 20.44 -19.81 -9.17
C MET A 777 20.92 -19.84 -7.73
N VAL A 778 20.40 -20.75 -6.89
CA VAL A 778 20.90 -20.92 -5.52
C VAL A 778 22.38 -21.31 -5.51
N LYS A 779 22.83 -22.18 -6.42
CA LYS A 779 24.25 -22.54 -6.52
C LYS A 779 25.14 -21.34 -6.89
N ARG A 780 24.73 -20.57 -7.91
CA ARG A 780 25.45 -19.35 -8.32
C ARG A 780 25.47 -18.29 -7.22
N GLY A 781 24.35 -18.09 -6.52
CA GLY A 781 24.24 -17.13 -5.44
C GLY A 781 25.13 -17.50 -4.25
N SER A 782 25.25 -18.80 -3.95
CA SER A 782 26.19 -19.29 -2.94
C SER A 782 27.65 -19.00 -3.31
N ASP A 783 28.03 -19.22 -4.57
CA ASP A 783 29.38 -18.90 -5.06
C ASP A 783 29.67 -17.39 -5.02
N ASP A 784 28.68 -16.56 -5.36
CA ASP A 784 28.80 -15.10 -5.33
C ASP A 784 28.88 -14.58 -3.89
N LEU A 785 28.11 -15.14 -2.96
CA LEU A 785 28.19 -14.83 -1.53
C LEU A 785 29.56 -15.22 -0.94
N LYS A 786 30.12 -16.37 -1.32
CA LYS A 786 31.47 -16.80 -0.92
C LYS A 786 32.52 -15.79 -1.39
N LYS A 787 32.48 -15.38 -2.66
CA LYS A 787 33.39 -14.36 -3.22
C LYS A 787 33.23 -13.00 -2.57
N LEU A 788 31.99 -12.55 -2.33
CA LEU A 788 31.71 -11.29 -1.64
C LEU A 788 32.27 -11.30 -0.22
N THR A 789 32.15 -12.42 0.49
CA THR A 789 32.73 -12.59 1.84
C THR A 789 34.24 -12.48 1.82
N MET A 790 34.92 -13.06 0.82
CA MET A 790 36.37 -12.92 0.65
C MET A 790 36.81 -11.49 0.33
N MET A 791 36.06 -10.77 -0.52
CA MET A 791 36.35 -9.38 -0.89
C MET A 791 35.99 -8.39 0.22
N GLN A 792 34.99 -8.70 1.06
CA GLN A 792 34.63 -7.87 2.20
C GLN A 792 35.75 -7.82 3.25
N ALA A 793 36.56 -8.87 3.37
CA ALA A 793 37.72 -8.89 4.26
C ALA A 793 38.75 -7.78 3.94
N THR A 794 38.84 -7.34 2.68
CA THR A 794 39.69 -6.22 2.25
C THR A 794 38.94 -4.87 2.20
N LEU A 795 37.60 -4.88 2.33
CA LEU A 795 36.72 -3.72 2.21
C LEU A 795 35.77 -3.58 3.42
N PRO A 796 36.25 -3.11 4.59
CA PRO A 796 35.46 -3.09 5.83
C PRO A 796 34.19 -2.22 5.77
N ARG A 797 34.18 -1.19 4.91
CA ARG A 797 33.02 -0.29 4.72
C ARG A 797 31.79 -0.98 4.13
N HIS A 798 31.96 -2.11 3.44
CA HIS A 798 30.88 -2.84 2.77
C HIS A 798 30.34 -4.01 3.60
N LYS A 799 30.73 -4.11 4.87
CA LYS A 799 30.28 -5.18 5.79
C LYS A 799 28.75 -5.23 5.92
N THR A 800 28.11 -4.09 6.11
CA THR A 800 26.65 -4.00 6.29
C THR A 800 25.89 -4.42 5.03
N LEU A 801 26.39 -4.01 3.85
CA LEU A 801 25.80 -4.36 2.56
C LEU A 801 25.88 -5.87 2.31
N LEU A 802 27.03 -6.50 2.62
CA LEU A 802 27.18 -7.96 2.57
C LEU A 802 26.23 -8.66 3.55
N GLN A 803 26.14 -8.20 4.79
CA GLN A 803 25.28 -8.80 5.82
C GLN A 803 23.81 -8.81 5.38
N LYS A 804 23.31 -7.69 4.83
CA LYS A 804 21.95 -7.59 4.29
C LYS A 804 21.72 -8.57 3.14
N THR A 805 22.55 -8.52 2.09
CA THR A 805 22.36 -9.37 0.91
C THR A 805 22.52 -10.86 1.24
N SER A 806 23.38 -11.19 2.21
CA SER A 806 23.53 -12.55 2.74
C SER A 806 22.28 -13.02 3.50
N HIS A 807 21.66 -12.15 4.29
CA HIS A 807 20.41 -12.42 4.99
C HIS A 807 19.25 -12.66 4.01
N ASP A 808 19.07 -11.76 3.03
CA ASP A 808 18.03 -11.87 2.02
C ASP A 808 18.17 -13.19 1.23
N PHE A 809 19.40 -13.56 0.88
CA PHE A 809 19.70 -14.83 0.22
C PHE A 809 19.36 -16.04 1.09
N LYS A 810 19.65 -15.99 2.40
CA LYS A 810 19.25 -17.05 3.35
C LYS A 810 17.73 -17.22 3.39
N LEU A 811 16.96 -16.13 3.44
CA LEU A 811 15.50 -16.18 3.42
C LEU A 811 14.95 -16.79 2.13
N SER A 812 15.51 -16.40 0.98
CA SER A 812 15.15 -17.00 -0.32
C SER A 812 15.44 -18.49 -0.38
N LEU A 813 16.54 -18.96 0.23
CA LEU A 813 16.82 -20.40 0.33
C LEU A 813 15.78 -21.14 1.17
N ILE A 814 15.35 -20.56 2.30
CA ILE A 814 14.33 -21.16 3.17
C ILE A 814 12.99 -21.25 2.42
N ALA A 815 12.60 -20.17 1.74
CA ALA A 815 11.38 -20.15 0.92
C ALA A 815 11.42 -21.22 -0.18
N PHE A 816 12.56 -21.37 -0.86
CA PHE A 816 12.74 -22.39 -1.88
C PHE A 816 12.73 -23.81 -1.31
N GLN A 817 13.39 -24.06 -0.18
CA GLN A 817 13.36 -25.35 0.50
C GLN A 817 11.92 -25.73 0.90
N LYS A 818 11.14 -24.77 1.41
CA LYS A 818 9.72 -24.97 1.72
C LYS A 818 8.90 -25.33 0.48
N ALA A 819 9.11 -24.62 -0.63
CA ALA A 819 8.43 -24.91 -1.89
C ALA A 819 8.79 -26.30 -2.45
N GLN A 820 10.05 -26.73 -2.33
CA GLN A 820 10.47 -28.09 -2.69
C GLN A 820 9.79 -29.15 -1.82
N HIS A 821 9.66 -28.91 -0.51
CA HIS A 821 8.95 -29.83 0.40
C HIS A 821 7.47 -29.95 0.05
N VAL A 822 6.80 -28.82 -0.17
CA VAL A 822 5.38 -28.78 -0.58
C VAL A 822 5.17 -29.47 -1.92
N SER A 823 6.06 -29.27 -2.91
CA SER A 823 6.01 -29.98 -4.19
C SER A 823 6.09 -31.50 -4.00
N MET A 824 7.09 -31.96 -3.24
CA MET A 824 7.31 -33.38 -2.97
C MET A 824 6.10 -34.02 -2.27
N GLU A 825 5.56 -33.37 -1.24
CA GLU A 825 4.40 -33.85 -0.50
C GLU A 825 3.15 -33.94 -1.38
N ARG A 826 2.97 -32.96 -2.28
CA ARG A 826 1.87 -32.97 -3.25
C ARG A 826 2.04 -34.08 -4.29
N GLN A 827 3.23 -34.28 -4.83
CA GLN A 827 3.49 -35.40 -5.76
C GLN A 827 3.29 -36.75 -5.08
N ARG A 828 3.69 -36.89 -3.81
CA ARG A 828 3.52 -38.12 -3.02
C ARG A 828 2.05 -38.45 -2.76
N THR A 829 1.25 -37.47 -2.34
CA THR A 829 -0.18 -37.66 -2.11
C THR A 829 -0.94 -38.04 -3.38
N VAL A 830 -0.54 -37.49 -4.54
CA VAL A 830 -1.10 -37.89 -5.84
C VAL A 830 -0.70 -39.32 -6.20
N VAL A 831 0.57 -39.71 -6.02
CA VAL A 831 1.04 -41.09 -6.28
C VAL A 831 0.35 -42.09 -5.35
N GLU A 832 0.22 -41.78 -4.06
CA GLU A 832 -0.49 -42.62 -3.09
C GLU A 832 -1.98 -42.72 -3.41
N GLY A 833 -2.63 -41.64 -3.83
CA GLY A 833 -4.04 -41.65 -4.26
C GLY A 833 -4.27 -42.49 -5.52
N VAL A 834 -3.36 -42.45 -6.49
CA VAL A 834 -3.43 -43.30 -7.70
C VAL A 834 -3.14 -44.76 -7.35
N LYS A 835 -2.15 -45.05 -6.49
CA LYS A 835 -1.89 -46.42 -6.00
C LYS A 835 -3.07 -47.00 -5.25
N LEU A 836 -3.71 -46.22 -4.36
CA LEU A 836 -4.92 -46.64 -3.64
C LEU A 836 -6.11 -46.85 -4.58
N ALA A 837 -6.27 -46.03 -5.62
CA ALA A 837 -7.32 -46.24 -6.63
C ALA A 837 -7.08 -47.53 -7.47
N VAL A 838 -5.83 -47.87 -7.75
CA VAL A 838 -5.44 -49.13 -8.42
C VAL A 838 -5.59 -50.33 -7.47
N GLU A 839 -5.26 -50.17 -6.19
CA GLU A 839 -5.37 -51.22 -5.17
C GLU A 839 -6.81 -51.44 -4.68
N GLU A 840 -7.70 -50.43 -4.66
CA GLU A 840 -9.15 -50.60 -4.40
C GLU A 840 -9.85 -51.36 -5.54
N GLU A 841 -9.33 -51.30 -6.77
CA GLU A 841 -9.77 -52.15 -7.88
C GLU A 841 -9.26 -53.60 -7.78
N GLU A 842 -8.10 -53.85 -7.17
CA GLU A 842 -7.59 -55.23 -6.92
C GLU A 842 -8.09 -55.87 -5.62
N SER A 843 -8.31 -55.09 -4.56
CA SER A 843 -8.70 -55.58 -3.21
C SER A 843 -10.21 -55.82 -3.02
N GLY A 844 -11.01 -55.62 -4.08
CA GLY A 844 -12.34 -56.24 -4.23
C GLY A 844 -12.29 -57.77 -4.34
N SER A 845 -11.10 -58.37 -4.35
CA SER A 845 -10.86 -59.81 -4.39
C SER A 845 -10.11 -60.31 -3.14
N HIS A 846 -10.85 -60.55 -2.05
CA HIS A 846 -10.70 -61.71 -1.14
C HIS A 846 -11.30 -61.42 0.25
N GLU A 847 -12.61 -61.60 0.40
CA GLU A 847 -13.13 -62.29 1.60
C GLU A 847 -14.43 -63.02 1.30
N GLN A 848 -14.53 -64.22 1.85
CA GLN A 848 -15.23 -65.35 1.28
C GLN A 848 -16.58 -65.58 1.96
N ALA A 849 -17.61 -65.78 1.14
CA ALA A 849 -18.79 -66.62 1.38
C ALA A 849 -19.73 -66.27 2.57
N ARG A 850 -20.91 -65.73 2.24
CA ARG A 850 -22.22 -66.36 2.58
C ARG A 850 -23.44 -65.68 1.94
N ALA A 851 -24.10 -66.46 1.08
CA ALA A 851 -25.53 -66.51 0.74
C ALA A 851 -26.38 -65.22 0.82
N SER A 852 -26.71 -64.64 -0.34
CA SER A 852 -28.10 -64.38 -0.76
C SER A 852 -28.14 -63.88 -2.22
N SER A 853 -29.25 -64.16 -2.91
CA SER A 853 -29.52 -64.04 -4.35
C SER A 853 -29.11 -62.69 -4.98
N PRO A 854 -28.67 -62.67 -6.27
CA PRO A 854 -28.16 -61.44 -6.86
C PRO A 854 -29.28 -60.48 -7.25
N THR A 855 -29.09 -59.20 -6.93
CA THR A 855 -29.97 -58.10 -7.32
C THR A 855 -29.73 -57.68 -8.78
N PRO A 856 -30.71 -57.04 -9.45
CA PRO A 856 -30.57 -56.56 -10.83
C PRO A 856 -29.37 -55.60 -11.03
N SER A 857 -28.93 -54.92 -9.96
CA SER A 857 -27.75 -54.06 -9.95
C SER A 857 -26.43 -54.81 -10.12
N GLN A 858 -26.33 -56.07 -9.66
CA GLN A 858 -25.11 -56.87 -9.81
C GLN A 858 -24.88 -57.35 -11.24
N ARG A 859 -25.93 -57.54 -12.05
CA ARG A 859 -25.76 -57.79 -13.50
C ARG A 859 -25.27 -56.56 -14.24
N GLN A 860 -25.63 -55.38 -13.75
CA GLN A 860 -25.23 -54.12 -14.38
C GLN A 860 -23.76 -53.79 -14.08
N ALA A 861 -23.26 -54.17 -12.89
CA ALA A 861 -21.84 -54.08 -12.53
C ALA A 861 -20.96 -55.08 -13.30
N GLN A 862 -21.46 -56.30 -13.55
CA GLN A 862 -20.68 -57.35 -14.24
C GLN A 862 -20.48 -57.08 -15.75
N ILE A 863 -21.29 -56.21 -16.35
CA ILE A 863 -21.11 -55.76 -17.75
C ILE A 863 -20.13 -54.57 -17.83
N LEU A 864 -19.95 -53.82 -16.74
CA LEU A 864 -19.03 -52.68 -16.70
C LEU A 864 -17.58 -53.10 -16.40
N GLN A 865 -17.39 -54.28 -15.82
CA GLN A 865 -16.09 -54.85 -15.45
C GLN A 865 -15.23 -55.33 -16.64
N THR A 866 -15.65 -55.08 -17.88
CA THR A 866 -14.91 -55.44 -19.11
C THR A 866 -14.28 -54.21 -19.80
N GLN A 867 -14.14 -53.07 -19.12
CA GLN A 867 -13.85 -51.77 -19.74
C GLN A 867 -12.57 -51.03 -19.31
N LEU A 868 -11.57 -51.69 -18.72
CA LEU A 868 -10.23 -51.10 -18.64
C LEU A 868 -9.27 -51.88 -19.55
N SER A 869 -8.69 -51.16 -20.51
CA SER A 869 -7.77 -51.71 -21.49
C SER A 869 -6.39 -51.96 -20.83
N PRO A 870 -5.63 -52.98 -21.25
CA PRO A 870 -4.24 -53.16 -20.81
C PRO A 870 -3.33 -51.94 -21.07
N GLN A 871 -3.74 -51.04 -21.97
CA GLN A 871 -3.03 -49.79 -22.25
C GLN A 871 -3.26 -48.72 -21.17
N GLU A 872 -4.44 -48.68 -20.55
CA GLU A 872 -4.76 -47.72 -19.48
C GLU A 872 -3.93 -48.01 -18.23
N LEU A 873 -3.80 -49.29 -17.86
CA LEU A 873 -2.99 -49.73 -16.73
C LEU A 873 -1.51 -49.38 -16.93
N ALA A 874 -0.98 -49.66 -18.14
CA ALA A 874 0.40 -49.33 -18.49
C ALA A 874 0.67 -47.81 -18.49
N PHE A 875 -0.33 -47.00 -18.87
CA PHE A 875 -0.23 -45.55 -18.83
C PHE A 875 -0.17 -45.02 -17.38
N GLN A 876 -1.03 -45.51 -16.50
CA GLN A 876 -1.02 -45.16 -15.07
C GLN A 876 0.29 -45.60 -14.38
N GLU A 877 0.80 -46.78 -14.70
CA GLU A 877 2.06 -47.27 -14.15
C GLU A 877 3.26 -46.43 -14.63
N SER A 878 3.27 -46.01 -15.90
CA SER A 878 4.29 -45.10 -16.43
C SER A 878 4.26 -43.71 -15.76
N LEU A 879 3.06 -43.22 -15.45
CA LEU A 879 2.84 -41.94 -14.77
C LEU A 879 3.34 -41.99 -13.32
N ILE A 880 3.08 -43.10 -12.60
CA ILE A 880 3.61 -43.33 -11.26
C ILE A 880 5.15 -43.35 -11.29
N GLN A 881 5.76 -44.03 -12.26
CA GLN A 881 7.21 -44.10 -12.39
C GLN A 881 7.84 -42.72 -12.68
N GLU A 882 7.22 -41.89 -13.53
CA GLU A 882 7.64 -40.51 -13.81
C GLU A 882 7.65 -39.68 -12.53
N ARG A 883 6.56 -39.74 -11.75
CA ARG A 883 6.45 -38.99 -10.48
C ARG A 883 7.42 -39.49 -9.41
N GLU A 884 7.66 -40.79 -9.31
CA GLU A 884 8.64 -41.34 -8.37
C GLU A 884 10.09 -40.99 -8.74
N ALA A 885 10.37 -40.73 -10.03
CA ALA A 885 11.65 -40.20 -10.46
C ALA A 885 11.78 -38.72 -10.08
N GLU A 886 10.74 -37.90 -10.32
CA GLU A 886 10.70 -36.49 -9.91
C GLU A 886 10.86 -36.32 -8.38
N ILE A 887 10.18 -37.15 -7.58
CA ILE A 887 10.29 -37.13 -6.11
C ILE A 887 11.73 -37.40 -5.66
N ARG A 888 12.42 -38.37 -6.27
CA ARG A 888 13.83 -38.69 -5.97
C ARG A 888 14.79 -37.56 -6.33
N GLU A 889 14.53 -36.85 -7.43
CA GLU A 889 15.29 -35.66 -7.81
C GLU A 889 15.07 -34.50 -6.83
N ILE A 890 13.84 -34.29 -6.37
CA ILE A 890 13.54 -33.27 -5.36
C ILE A 890 14.21 -33.62 -4.03
N GLU A 891 14.18 -34.89 -3.61
CA GLU A 891 14.83 -35.37 -2.38
C GLU A 891 16.36 -35.19 -2.41
N THR A 892 17.00 -35.60 -3.51
CA THR A 892 18.43 -35.33 -3.77
C THR A 892 18.70 -33.84 -3.70
N GLY A 893 17.80 -33.07 -4.29
CA GLY A 893 17.86 -31.64 -4.32
C GLY A 893 17.75 -30.93 -2.97
N ILE A 894 16.90 -31.42 -2.06
CA ILE A 894 16.77 -30.91 -0.70
C ILE A 894 18.06 -31.17 0.09
N HIS A 895 18.70 -32.33 -0.13
CA HIS A 895 20.01 -32.62 0.47
C HIS A 895 21.10 -31.64 -0.01
N GLU A 896 21.16 -31.34 -1.31
CA GLU A 896 22.09 -30.33 -1.84
C GLU A 896 21.84 -28.94 -1.26
N LEU A 897 20.57 -28.51 -1.15
CA LEU A 897 20.22 -27.23 -0.52
C LEU A 897 20.61 -27.20 0.95
N HIS A 898 20.45 -28.31 1.67
CA HIS A 898 20.85 -28.42 3.07
C HIS A 898 22.37 -28.30 3.25
N GLU A 899 23.17 -28.87 2.35
CA GLU A 899 24.62 -28.68 2.33
C GLU A 899 24.99 -27.21 2.09
N ILE A 900 24.34 -26.54 1.13
CA ILE A 900 24.52 -25.12 0.87
C ILE A 900 24.11 -24.27 2.08
N PHE A 901 22.99 -24.62 2.73
CA PHE A 901 22.50 -23.91 3.91
C PHE A 901 23.48 -24.01 5.09
N ARG A 902 24.07 -25.19 5.30
CA ARG A 902 25.12 -25.39 6.32
C ARG A 902 26.37 -24.57 6.00
N ASP A 903 26.81 -24.57 4.74
CA ASP A 903 27.95 -23.77 4.28
C ASP A 903 27.72 -22.27 4.52
N ILE A 904 26.54 -21.76 4.17
CA ILE A 904 26.17 -20.34 4.38
C ILE A 904 26.04 -20.03 5.87
N GLY A 905 25.46 -20.94 6.65
CA GLY A 905 25.34 -20.82 8.11
C GLY A 905 26.69 -20.55 8.77
N THR A 906 27.75 -21.27 8.36
CA THR A 906 29.10 -21.02 8.88
C THR A 906 29.68 -19.67 8.45
N LEU A 907 29.43 -19.20 7.22
CA LEU A 907 29.91 -17.92 6.71
C LEU A 907 29.22 -16.70 7.35
N VAL A 908 27.95 -16.86 7.75
CA VAL A 908 27.13 -15.81 8.34
C VAL A 908 27.31 -15.72 9.85
N GLN A 909 27.52 -16.85 10.54
CA GLN A 909 27.66 -16.92 12.00
C GLN A 909 29.03 -16.39 12.49
N GLU A 910 30.08 -16.41 11.65
CA GLU A 910 31.39 -15.81 11.95
C GLU A 910 31.41 -14.26 11.88
N GLN A 911 30.36 -13.59 11.38
CA GLN A 911 30.36 -12.14 11.10
C GLN A 911 29.60 -11.24 12.11
N GLY A 912 28.96 -11.80 13.14
CA GLY A 912 28.42 -11.05 14.29
C GLY A 912 26.98 -11.40 14.68
N SER A 913 26.74 -11.50 15.99
CA SER A 913 25.50 -11.96 16.64
C SER A 913 24.39 -10.90 16.71
N MET A 914 23.28 -11.14 16.02
CA MET A 914 21.91 -11.16 16.57
C MET A 914 21.02 -11.81 15.50
N ILE A 915 21.25 -13.10 15.27
CA ILE A 915 20.39 -13.96 14.47
C ILE A 915 19.80 -14.92 15.48
N ASP A 916 18.58 -14.66 15.94
CA ASP A 916 17.61 -15.63 16.47
C ASP A 916 16.44 -14.86 17.08
N ASN A 917 15.31 -14.82 16.37
CA ASN A 917 13.95 -14.50 16.87
C ASN A 917 12.87 -14.67 15.78
N ILE A 918 13.24 -14.89 14.51
CA ILE A 918 12.27 -15.16 13.43
C ILE A 918 11.89 -16.65 13.36
N GLU A 919 12.78 -17.56 13.75
CA GLU A 919 12.53 -19.01 13.71
C GLU A 919 11.52 -19.46 14.78
N SER A 920 11.45 -18.76 15.93
CA SER A 920 10.45 -19.00 16.99
C SER A 920 9.05 -18.52 16.58
N ASN A 921 8.93 -17.35 15.95
CA ASN A 921 7.64 -16.74 15.62
C ASN A 921 6.96 -17.37 14.40
N ILE A 922 7.72 -17.96 13.47
CA ILE A 922 7.14 -18.65 12.31
C ILE A 922 6.51 -19.99 12.70
N SER A 923 7.02 -20.65 13.75
CA SER A 923 6.43 -21.90 14.24
C SER A 923 5.09 -21.69 14.97
N SER A 924 4.89 -20.52 15.61
CA SER A 924 3.64 -20.21 16.32
C SER A 924 2.53 -19.72 15.40
N ILE A 925 2.83 -18.94 14.35
CA ILE A 925 1.81 -18.36 13.45
C ILE A 925 0.99 -19.43 12.72
N ALA A 926 1.61 -20.54 12.28
CA ALA A 926 0.89 -21.62 11.62
C ALA A 926 0.01 -22.44 12.58
N VAL A 927 0.40 -22.53 13.87
CA VAL A 927 -0.35 -23.23 14.91
C VAL A 927 -1.49 -22.36 15.45
N ASP A 928 -1.26 -21.06 15.59
CA ASP A 928 -2.23 -20.09 16.10
C ASP A 928 -3.32 -19.77 15.06
N THR A 929 -2.99 -19.76 13.76
CA THR A 929 -3.99 -19.60 12.67
C THR A 929 -4.87 -20.83 12.47
N ALA A 930 -4.31 -22.04 12.63
CA ALA A 930 -5.09 -23.28 12.64
C ALA A 930 -6.03 -23.35 13.85
N GLY A 931 -5.56 -22.95 15.03
CA GLY A 931 -6.38 -22.83 16.25
C GLY A 931 -7.49 -21.77 16.13
N ALA A 932 -7.22 -20.63 15.50
CA ALA A 932 -8.22 -19.59 15.26
C ALA A 932 -9.36 -20.05 14.33
N ALA A 933 -9.07 -20.87 13.32
CA ALA A 933 -10.10 -21.46 12.45
C ALA A 933 -10.98 -22.48 13.21
N GLU A 934 -10.40 -23.24 14.15
CA GLU A 934 -11.13 -24.18 15.01
C GLU A 934 -12.00 -23.44 16.05
N GLU A 935 -11.52 -22.33 16.60
CA GLU A 935 -12.30 -21.48 17.51
C GLU A 935 -13.44 -20.74 16.79
N LEU A 936 -13.23 -20.31 15.54
CA LEU A 936 -14.29 -19.68 14.72
C LEU A 936 -15.40 -20.66 14.33
N THR A 937 -15.06 -21.92 14.02
CA THR A 937 -16.06 -22.96 13.75
C THR A 937 -16.81 -23.37 15.03
N THR A 938 -16.11 -23.42 16.16
CA THR A 938 -16.70 -23.67 17.48
C THR A 938 -17.63 -22.53 17.91
N ALA A 939 -17.26 -21.28 17.67
CA ALA A 939 -18.09 -20.10 17.90
C ALA A 939 -19.36 -20.11 17.03
N HIS A 940 -19.25 -20.53 15.76
CA HIS A 940 -20.39 -20.70 14.86
C HIS A 940 -21.37 -21.79 15.37
N GLU A 941 -20.87 -22.91 15.90
CA GLU A 941 -21.70 -23.93 16.52
C GLU A 941 -22.40 -23.46 17.81
N TYR A 942 -21.71 -22.68 18.64
CA TYR A 942 -22.31 -22.07 19.84
C TYR A 942 -23.42 -21.09 19.48
N GLN A 943 -23.24 -20.28 18.44
CA GLN A 943 -24.24 -19.33 17.95
C GLN A 943 -25.49 -20.05 17.43
N ARG A 944 -25.31 -21.18 16.72
CA ARG A 944 -26.41 -22.04 16.24
C ARG A 944 -27.18 -22.71 17.39
N ARG A 945 -26.49 -23.13 18.46
CA ARG A 945 -27.13 -23.70 19.67
C ARG A 945 -27.85 -22.62 20.50
N ALA A 946 -27.31 -21.40 20.56
CA ALA A 946 -27.94 -20.25 21.21
C ALA A 946 -29.24 -19.85 20.49
N GLY A 947 -29.25 -19.84 19.16
CA GLY A 947 -30.47 -19.57 18.36
C GLY A 947 -31.61 -20.55 18.63
N ARG A 948 -31.31 -21.84 18.82
CA ARG A 948 -32.31 -22.86 19.21
C ARG A 948 -32.88 -22.65 20.61
N ARG A 949 -32.08 -22.15 21.56
CA ARG A 949 -32.51 -21.85 22.93
C ARG A 949 -33.35 -20.56 23.00
N ALA A 950 -32.98 -19.55 22.22
CA ALA A 950 -33.75 -18.32 22.07
C ALA A 950 -35.17 -18.58 21.51
N LEU A 951 -35.30 -19.48 20.52
CA LEU A 951 -36.59 -19.90 19.98
C LEU A 951 -37.50 -20.56 21.04
N CYS A 952 -36.93 -21.39 21.92
CA CYS A 952 -37.68 -22.02 23.01
C CYS A 952 -38.16 -21.00 24.04
N LEU A 953 -37.32 -20.01 24.39
CA LEU A 953 -37.70 -18.94 25.31
C LEU A 953 -38.79 -18.04 24.74
N MET A 954 -38.74 -17.74 23.43
CA MET A 954 -39.80 -16.98 22.75
C MET A 954 -41.13 -17.72 22.75
N LEU A 955 -41.13 -19.04 22.53
CA LEU A 955 -42.35 -19.86 22.61
C LEU A 955 -42.97 -19.85 24.02
N VAL A 956 -42.15 -19.95 25.07
CA VAL A 956 -42.62 -19.87 26.46
C VAL A 956 -43.22 -18.49 26.75
N LEU A 957 -42.61 -17.42 26.26
CA LEU A 957 -43.09 -16.05 26.46
C LEU A 957 -44.45 -15.82 25.77
N VAL A 958 -44.63 -16.36 24.56
CA VAL A 958 -45.93 -16.33 23.86
C VAL A 958 -47.01 -17.07 24.66
N VAL A 959 -46.69 -18.25 25.20
CA VAL A 959 -47.65 -19.02 26.02
C VAL A 959 -48.03 -18.25 27.29
N VAL A 960 -47.07 -17.62 27.97
CA VAL A 960 -47.33 -16.80 29.16
C VAL A 960 -48.24 -15.62 28.82
N VAL A 961 -47.99 -14.92 27.70
CA VAL A 961 -48.83 -13.81 27.24
C VAL A 961 -50.25 -14.29 26.93
N CYS A 962 -50.41 -15.45 26.27
CA CYS A 962 -51.72 -16.03 26.00
C CYS A 962 -52.49 -16.39 27.28
N VAL A 963 -51.81 -16.92 28.30
CA VAL A 963 -52.43 -17.23 29.60
C VAL A 963 -52.87 -15.96 30.32
N VAL A 964 -52.05 -14.91 30.30
CA VAL A 964 -52.40 -13.61 30.89
C VAL A 964 -53.60 -12.98 30.17
N LEU A 965 -53.62 -13.03 28.83
CA LEU A 965 -54.75 -12.52 28.04
C LEU A 965 -56.05 -13.30 28.30
N LEU A 966 -55.97 -14.63 28.44
CA LEU A 966 -57.12 -15.46 28.79
C LEU A 966 -57.65 -15.13 30.20
N ALA A 967 -56.77 -14.90 31.17
CA ALA A 967 -57.15 -14.53 32.53
C ALA A 967 -57.77 -13.12 32.64
N ILE A 968 -57.46 -12.22 31.71
CA ILE A 968 -58.08 -10.88 31.63
C ILE A 968 -59.45 -10.95 30.93
N LEU A 969 -59.64 -11.91 30.02
CA LEU A 969 -60.86 -12.07 29.22
C LEU A 969 -61.89 -13.02 29.85
N SER A 970 -61.50 -13.85 30.83
CA SER A 970 -62.39 -14.67 31.68
C SER A 970 -62.85 -13.91 32.91
#